data_AF-A0A2V4DGB3-F1
#
_entry.id   AF-A0A2V4DGB3-F1
#
_cell.length_a   1.000
_cell.length_b   1.000
_cell.length_c   1.000
_cell.angle_alpha   90.00
_cell.angle_beta   90.00
_cell.angle_gamma   90.00
#
_symmetry.space_group_name_H-M   'P 1'
#
loop_
_entity.id
_entity.type
_entity.pdbx_description
1 polymer ?
#
loop_
_entity_poly.entity_id
_entity_poly.type
_entity_poly.pdbx_seq_one_letter_code
_entity_poly.pdbx_strand_id
1 'polypeptide(L)'
;MDAVLLDNPTNVQALRIAIDIAFSEDNDWEKTIELCDVVLEEISSDRRSLCHRAISQARMGDQQRALDTIEIARTEHPMDHEVDLAAAEIAREIGDGRGQLDIINGIFTRQGYSPISSTDEGYRLNIGHISCSSVQTVDDGPLVSIIMTMYGKDELLDVAIDSILNQTHERLELIVVDDCSPDDAFDHVSARAEREPRLMVFRTTVNGGTYLAKNMGLQHAKGDFIGFMDSDDWTHPERITQQLKRLTADDYLVGTCDSYFRIDDESHIPYRGNGAARMACISLLMRREVVDRNGYFDSLRVGADTEYIERITASFGAQAFLHVDVPTMLMTQHGTSLTGGGRFHISWRSITGDRLRHHSAFRAWHRKIVHRGESPFVPHPLRVRPFTAPAEMFSGGVQWREGDERFSSLIADRDSRWWTEKADVWQKQVSNKMNGRRYAHLAGTSVPILLWSGKDMSQLPELNELPQRVVIKPAVGWSAHNVFCLIDGVNILDDKQYDMSKILEQLNEDEFLGSQTPVYMVEEMLLPEVGRDSDGLPRDYKFYCYGEQIALVHVVLRKSLIDQHANIHHYLDCELKPISHRVMTSRPVSEEPFPMPDCWSEMLADVRTLGRSLGCFMRIDMFATDKGPVFGEFTPTPEGGKGYTEWADKYLATFWKGLEGDDEGSITEPPEWIVEGGLM
;
A
#
# COMPACT_ATOMS: atom_id res chain seq x y z
N MET A 1 -44.78 14.15 4.67
CA MET A 1 -44.43 13.30 5.85
C MET A 1 -44.85 13.99 7.15
N ASP A 2 -45.54 15.13 7.04
CA ASP A 2 -45.45 16.23 8.00
C ASP A 2 -46.55 16.19 9.06
N ALA A 3 -47.72 15.62 8.76
CA ALA A 3 -48.79 15.46 9.74
C ALA A 3 -48.57 14.27 10.69
N VAL A 4 -47.92 13.19 10.24
CA VAL A 4 -47.83 11.93 11.00
C VAL A 4 -46.74 11.95 12.06
N LEU A 5 -45.69 12.78 11.90
CA LEU A 5 -44.58 12.87 12.85
C LEU A 5 -44.88 13.82 14.02
N LEU A 6 -45.64 14.89 13.78
CA LEU A 6 -46.11 15.81 14.84
C LEU A 6 -47.16 15.17 15.74
N ASP A 7 -47.95 14.22 15.21
CA ASP A 7 -49.00 13.51 15.95
C ASP A 7 -48.48 12.39 16.87
N ASN A 8 -47.16 12.12 16.91
CA ASN A 8 -46.59 11.05 17.75
C ASN A 8 -45.23 11.43 18.38
N PRO A 9 -45.21 12.31 19.41
CA PRO A 9 -44.01 12.92 20.00
C PRO A 9 -43.04 11.94 20.68
N THR A 10 -43.46 10.68 20.90
CA THR A 10 -42.59 9.65 21.51
C THR A 10 -41.46 9.15 20.60
N ASN A 11 -41.47 9.49 19.30
CA ASN A 11 -40.43 9.07 18.36
C ASN A 11 -39.38 10.18 18.09
N VAL A 12 -38.64 10.55 19.13
CA VAL A 12 -37.59 11.59 19.11
C VAL A 12 -36.58 11.39 17.98
N GLN A 13 -36.25 10.14 17.63
CA GLN A 13 -35.31 9.87 16.55
C GLN A 13 -35.85 10.28 15.17
N ALA A 14 -37.14 10.05 14.92
CA ALA A 14 -37.78 10.51 13.69
C ALA A 14 -37.89 12.03 13.62
N LEU A 15 -38.19 12.70 14.75
CA LEU A 15 -38.20 14.16 14.84
C LEU A 15 -36.81 14.76 14.57
N ARG A 16 -35.74 14.18 15.13
CA ARG A 16 -34.37 14.62 14.84
C ARG A 16 -34.00 14.51 13.35
N ILE A 17 -34.47 13.47 12.65
CA ILE A 17 -34.29 13.35 11.20
C ILE A 17 -35.08 14.44 10.46
N ALA A 18 -36.31 14.74 10.90
CA ALA A 18 -37.11 15.80 10.30
C ALA A 18 -36.45 17.18 10.50
N ILE A 19 -35.89 17.45 11.68
CA ILE A 19 -35.08 18.65 11.97
C ILE A 19 -33.94 18.77 10.96
N ASP A 20 -33.21 17.70 10.68
CA ASP A 20 -32.11 17.74 9.72
C ASP A 20 -32.56 18.04 8.29
N ILE A 21 -33.68 17.47 7.84
CA ILE A 21 -34.23 17.72 6.51
C ILE A 21 -34.60 19.20 6.40
N ALA A 22 -35.40 19.71 7.36
CA ALA A 22 -35.81 21.10 7.38
C ALA A 22 -34.61 22.05 7.42
N PHE A 23 -33.62 21.76 8.26
CA PHE A 23 -32.46 22.63 8.44
C PHE A 23 -31.43 22.55 7.31
N SER A 24 -31.08 21.33 6.87
CA SER A 24 -29.92 21.10 5.98
C SER A 24 -30.31 20.99 4.50
N GLU A 25 -31.54 20.60 4.18
CA GLU A 25 -32.00 20.46 2.78
C GLU A 25 -32.94 21.59 2.39
N ASP A 26 -33.99 21.79 3.18
CA ASP A 26 -35.05 22.74 2.83
C ASP A 26 -34.67 24.18 3.18
N ASN A 27 -33.69 24.37 4.09
CA ASN A 27 -33.33 25.66 4.68
C ASN A 27 -34.57 26.38 5.27
N ASP A 28 -35.49 25.60 5.84
CA ASP A 28 -36.73 26.08 6.46
C ASP A 28 -36.51 26.26 7.98
N TRP A 29 -36.09 27.46 8.35
CA TRP A 29 -35.76 27.81 9.73
C TRP A 29 -36.99 27.82 10.65
N GLU A 30 -38.15 28.25 10.14
CA GLU A 30 -39.39 28.29 10.92
C GLU A 30 -39.83 26.86 11.24
N LYS A 31 -39.81 25.97 10.23
CA LYS A 31 -40.13 24.57 10.44
C LYS A 31 -39.13 23.87 11.35
N THR A 32 -37.84 24.21 11.23
CA THR A 32 -36.81 23.68 12.11
C THR A 32 -37.09 24.02 13.57
N ILE A 33 -37.47 25.28 13.87
CA ILE A 33 -37.81 25.72 15.22
C ILE A 33 -39.03 24.96 15.75
N GLU A 34 -40.10 24.85 14.97
CA GLU A 34 -41.31 24.09 15.35
C GLU A 34 -40.97 22.65 15.76
N LEU A 35 -40.18 21.96 14.94
CA LEU A 35 -39.76 20.58 15.21
C LEU A 35 -38.85 20.47 16.43
N CYS A 36 -37.95 21.44 16.63
CA CYS A 36 -37.10 21.50 17.80
C CYS A 36 -37.93 21.70 19.08
N ASP A 37 -38.92 22.60 19.06
CA ASP A 37 -39.79 22.87 20.21
C ASP A 37 -40.50 21.59 20.67
N VAL A 38 -41.04 20.77 19.75
CA VAL A 38 -41.65 19.47 20.08
C VAL A 38 -40.67 18.53 20.78
N VAL A 39 -39.41 18.47 20.33
CA VAL A 39 -38.39 17.63 20.98
C VAL A 39 -38.02 18.19 22.36
N LEU A 40 -37.92 19.51 22.49
CA LEU A 40 -37.52 20.18 23.73
C LEU A 40 -38.63 20.16 24.81
N GLU A 41 -39.90 20.02 24.42
CA GLU A 41 -41.00 19.74 25.35
C GLU A 41 -40.83 18.40 26.07
N GLU A 42 -40.33 17.39 25.35
CA GLU A 42 -40.08 16.04 25.90
C GLU A 42 -38.70 15.92 26.55
N ILE A 43 -37.67 16.54 25.95
CA ILE A 43 -36.28 16.48 26.39
C ILE A 43 -35.68 17.89 26.32
N SER A 44 -35.88 18.68 27.38
CA SER A 44 -35.46 20.09 27.43
C SER A 44 -33.95 20.31 27.27
N SER A 45 -33.15 19.29 27.60
CA SER A 45 -31.69 19.31 27.47
C SER A 45 -31.19 18.67 26.17
N ASP A 46 -32.05 18.43 25.17
CA ASP A 46 -31.62 17.87 23.89
C ASP A 46 -30.63 18.80 23.18
N ARG A 47 -29.34 18.46 23.26
CA ARG A 47 -28.23 19.24 22.68
C ARG A 47 -28.48 19.60 21.22
N ARG A 48 -28.94 18.63 20.43
CA ARG A 48 -29.09 18.77 18.98
C ARG A 48 -30.18 19.77 18.66
N SER A 49 -31.36 19.64 19.28
CA SER A 49 -32.48 20.54 19.08
C SER A 49 -32.16 21.95 19.57
N LEU A 50 -31.49 22.11 20.72
CA LEU A 50 -31.05 23.42 21.20
C LEU A 50 -30.13 24.13 20.19
N CYS A 51 -29.13 23.43 19.64
CA CYS A 51 -28.21 24.00 18.65
C CYS A 51 -28.93 24.40 17.35
N HIS A 52 -29.73 23.50 16.76
CA HIS A 52 -30.44 23.78 15.50
C HIS A 52 -31.46 24.91 15.65
N ARG A 53 -32.15 24.96 16.80
CA ARG A 53 -33.08 26.03 17.13
C ARG A 53 -32.38 27.37 17.24
N ALA A 54 -31.28 27.44 17.98
CA ALA A 54 -30.53 28.68 18.18
C ALA A 54 -29.94 29.22 16.87
N ILE A 55 -29.37 28.36 16.02
CA ILE A 55 -28.86 28.76 14.70
C ILE A 55 -30.01 29.23 13.78
N SER A 56 -31.14 28.50 13.76
CA SER A 56 -32.32 28.89 12.99
C SER A 56 -32.87 30.27 13.41
N GLN A 57 -32.92 30.55 14.71
CA GLN A 57 -33.33 31.85 15.25
C GLN A 57 -32.39 32.98 14.81
N ALA A 58 -31.08 32.75 14.86
CA ALA A 58 -30.08 33.72 14.40
C ALA A 58 -30.27 34.04 12.91
N ARG A 59 -30.47 33.01 12.07
CA ARG A 59 -30.73 33.16 10.62
C ARG A 59 -32.04 33.86 10.29
N MET A 60 -33.04 33.75 11.16
CA MET A 60 -34.29 34.51 11.05
C MET A 60 -34.18 35.95 11.57
N GLY A 61 -33.02 36.35 12.10
CA GLY A 61 -32.76 37.68 12.66
C GLY A 61 -33.23 37.87 14.11
N ASP A 62 -33.65 36.81 14.80
CA ASP A 62 -34.05 36.85 16.22
C ASP A 62 -32.84 36.65 17.14
N GLN A 63 -31.98 37.66 17.18
CA GLN A 63 -30.67 37.60 17.84
C GLN A 63 -30.77 37.26 19.34
N GLN A 64 -31.69 37.90 20.06
CA GLN A 64 -31.82 37.70 21.51
C GLN A 64 -32.27 36.28 21.83
N ARG A 65 -33.26 35.74 21.10
CA ARG A 65 -33.71 34.36 21.34
C ARG A 65 -32.64 33.34 20.98
N ALA A 66 -31.85 33.59 19.94
CA ALA A 66 -30.73 32.73 19.59
C ALA A 66 -29.70 32.66 20.73
N LEU A 67 -29.33 33.82 21.28
CA LEU A 67 -28.41 33.93 22.43
C LEU A 67 -28.96 33.26 23.70
N ASP A 68 -30.24 33.47 24.01
CA ASP A 68 -30.89 32.83 25.15
C ASP A 68 -30.91 31.30 25.00
N THR A 69 -31.23 30.81 23.80
CA THR A 69 -31.31 29.37 23.50
C THR A 69 -29.93 28.70 23.56
N ILE A 70 -28.90 29.32 23.00
CA ILE A 70 -27.56 28.75 23.04
C ILE A 70 -26.96 28.79 24.45
N GLU A 71 -27.31 29.77 25.28
CA GLU A 71 -26.85 29.81 26.68
C GLU A 71 -27.49 28.68 27.52
N ILE A 72 -28.74 28.31 27.23
CA ILE A 72 -29.33 27.08 27.79
C ILE A 72 -28.50 25.87 27.38
N ALA A 73 -28.14 25.75 26.09
CA ALA A 73 -27.32 24.64 25.60
C ALA A 73 -25.95 24.57 26.30
N ARG A 74 -25.29 25.72 26.51
CA ARG A 74 -24.00 25.81 27.20
C ARG A 74 -24.10 25.50 28.69
N THR A 75 -25.24 25.80 29.31
CA THR A 75 -25.50 25.45 30.71
C THR A 75 -25.70 23.94 30.87
N GLU A 76 -26.48 23.33 29.98
CA GLU A 76 -26.76 21.88 30.00
C GLU A 76 -25.56 21.04 29.54
N HIS A 77 -24.73 21.58 28.64
CA HIS A 77 -23.59 20.88 28.01
C HIS A 77 -22.29 21.72 28.02
N PRO A 78 -21.74 22.05 29.19
CA PRO A 78 -20.68 23.07 29.35
C PRO A 78 -19.31 22.73 28.74
N MET A 79 -19.10 21.48 28.33
CA MET A 79 -17.83 20.99 27.76
C MET A 79 -18.00 20.46 26.33
N ASP A 80 -19.18 20.62 25.73
CA ASP A 80 -19.49 20.05 24.43
C ASP A 80 -19.08 20.98 23.28
N HIS A 81 -18.11 20.55 22.48
CA HIS A 81 -17.56 21.34 21.39
C HIS A 81 -18.59 21.65 20.29
N GLU A 82 -19.61 20.83 20.11
CA GLU A 82 -20.67 21.12 19.13
C GLU A 82 -21.54 22.28 19.56
N VAL A 83 -21.76 22.44 20.88
CA VAL A 83 -22.45 23.60 21.42
C VAL A 83 -21.62 24.86 21.27
N ASP A 84 -20.31 24.79 21.51
CA ASP A 84 -19.43 25.94 21.25
C ASP A 84 -19.36 26.30 19.76
N LEU A 85 -19.31 25.31 18.86
CA LEU A 85 -19.31 25.56 17.42
C LEU A 85 -20.65 26.17 16.95
N ALA A 86 -21.78 25.76 17.52
CA ALA A 86 -23.07 26.40 17.28
C ALA A 86 -23.09 27.84 17.82
N ALA A 87 -22.51 28.10 19.00
CA ALA A 87 -22.37 29.45 19.54
C ALA A 87 -21.47 30.34 18.66
N ALA A 88 -20.38 29.79 18.12
CA ALA A 88 -19.48 30.47 17.20
C ALA A 88 -20.21 30.83 15.88
N GLU A 89 -21.01 29.92 15.32
CA GLU A 89 -21.85 30.19 14.15
C GLU A 89 -22.90 31.29 14.45
N ILE A 90 -23.53 31.29 15.62
CA ILE A 90 -24.47 32.35 16.02
C ILE A 90 -23.75 33.70 16.12
N ALA A 91 -22.56 33.75 16.72
CA ALA A 91 -21.76 34.97 16.79
C ALA A 91 -21.47 35.53 15.38
N ARG A 92 -21.15 34.65 14.42
CA ARG A 92 -21.00 35.03 13.00
C ARG A 92 -22.28 35.59 12.41
N GLU A 93 -23.41 34.89 12.57
CA GLU A 93 -24.71 35.30 12.00
C GLU A 93 -25.18 36.68 12.50
N ILE A 94 -24.82 37.06 13.73
CA ILE A 94 -25.16 38.38 14.29
C ILE A 94 -24.09 39.46 14.03
N GLY A 95 -22.99 39.11 13.34
CA GLY A 95 -21.92 40.04 12.96
C GLY A 95 -20.83 40.24 14.03
N ASP A 96 -20.71 39.35 15.00
CA ASP A 96 -19.69 39.37 16.07
C ASP A 96 -18.51 38.43 15.75
N GLY A 97 -17.66 38.82 14.80
CA GLY A 97 -16.47 38.05 14.41
C GLY A 97 -15.47 37.86 15.55
N ARG A 98 -15.37 38.84 16.46
CA ARG A 98 -14.50 38.73 17.65
C ARG A 98 -15.04 37.68 18.61
N GLY A 99 -16.33 37.69 18.89
CA GLY A 99 -17.00 36.68 19.70
C GLY A 99 -16.86 35.28 19.11
N GLN A 100 -16.99 35.14 17.79
CA GLN A 100 -16.72 33.87 17.10
C GLN A 100 -15.31 33.35 17.39
N LEU A 101 -14.28 34.18 17.19
CA LEU A 101 -12.89 33.83 17.46
C LEU A 101 -12.65 33.49 18.95
N ASP A 102 -13.21 34.27 19.87
CA ASP A 102 -13.05 34.05 21.31
C ASP A 102 -13.70 32.72 21.76
N ILE A 103 -14.85 32.33 21.18
CA ILE A 103 -15.49 31.03 21.44
C ILE A 103 -14.62 29.86 20.94
N ILE A 104 -14.08 29.95 19.72
CA ILE A 104 -13.16 28.94 19.16
C ILE A 104 -11.90 28.82 20.03
N ASN A 105 -11.33 29.95 20.46
CA ASN A 105 -10.21 29.94 21.41
C ASN A 105 -10.58 29.35 22.78
N GLY A 106 -11.84 29.48 23.20
CA GLY A 106 -12.37 28.79 24.38
C GLY A 106 -12.27 27.26 24.25
N ILE A 107 -12.54 26.71 23.05
CA ILE A 107 -12.36 25.27 22.79
C ILE A 107 -10.89 24.87 22.96
N PHE A 108 -9.97 25.60 22.32
CA PHE A 108 -8.54 25.32 22.37
C PHE A 108 -7.95 25.43 23.77
N THR A 109 -8.19 26.54 24.45
CA THR A 109 -7.64 26.81 25.79
C THR A 109 -8.11 25.80 26.83
N ARG A 110 -9.38 25.36 26.77
CA ARG A 110 -9.88 24.30 27.68
C ARG A 110 -9.19 22.96 27.47
N GLN A 111 -8.68 22.71 26.26
CA GLN A 111 -7.95 21.49 25.90
C GLN A 111 -6.42 21.65 26.03
N GLY A 112 -5.95 22.79 26.53
CA GLY A 112 -4.53 23.08 26.72
C GLY A 112 -3.78 23.51 25.46
N TYR A 113 -4.50 23.94 24.42
CA TYR A 113 -3.94 24.52 23.21
C TYR A 113 -3.91 26.05 23.33
N SER A 114 -2.91 26.66 22.71
CA SER A 114 -2.72 28.11 22.64
C SER A 114 -3.81 28.75 21.78
N PRO A 115 -4.25 29.98 22.09
CA PRO A 115 -5.25 30.65 21.28
C PRO A 115 -4.68 31.05 19.91
N ILE A 116 -5.55 31.02 18.90
CA ILE A 116 -5.31 31.56 17.57
C ILE A 116 -5.74 33.02 17.46
N SER A 117 -5.20 33.72 16.47
CA SER A 117 -5.51 35.09 16.09
C SER A 117 -5.84 35.18 14.61
N SER A 118 -6.74 36.09 14.25
CA SER A 118 -7.00 36.48 12.86
C SER A 118 -6.24 37.76 12.52
N THR A 119 -5.62 37.81 11.34
CA THR A 119 -4.99 39.01 10.78
C THR A 119 -5.99 39.94 10.07
N ASP A 120 -7.24 39.53 9.94
CA ASP A 120 -8.31 40.32 9.33
C ASP A 120 -8.84 41.41 10.29
N GLU A 121 -9.11 42.62 9.78
CA GLU A 121 -9.58 43.76 10.60
C GLU A 121 -10.94 43.52 11.27
N GLY A 122 -11.77 42.64 10.70
CA GLY A 122 -13.07 42.22 11.23
C GLY A 122 -13.02 40.95 12.09
N TYR A 123 -11.83 40.43 12.39
CA TYR A 123 -11.62 39.13 13.04
C TYR A 123 -12.26 37.97 12.28
N ARG A 124 -12.41 38.07 10.94
CA ARG A 124 -12.90 36.96 10.13
C ARG A 124 -12.04 35.74 10.34
N LEU A 125 -12.68 34.61 10.61
CA LEU A 125 -12.04 33.31 10.76
C LEU A 125 -12.01 32.64 9.39
N ASN A 126 -10.88 32.76 8.68
CA ASN A 126 -10.58 31.96 7.48
C ASN A 126 -9.15 31.42 7.60
N ILE A 127 -8.85 30.30 6.94
CA ILE A 127 -7.56 29.64 7.14
C ILE A 127 -6.36 30.45 6.61
N GLY A 128 -6.54 31.32 5.62
CA GLY A 128 -5.51 32.21 5.09
C GLY A 128 -5.17 33.41 5.98
N HIS A 129 -6.00 33.71 6.99
CA HIS A 129 -5.80 34.81 7.94
C HIS A 129 -5.55 34.35 9.37
N ILE A 130 -5.52 33.03 9.62
CA ILE A 130 -5.29 32.48 10.95
C ILE A 130 -3.79 32.36 11.24
N SER A 131 -3.42 32.74 12.46
CA SER A 131 -2.10 32.59 13.03
C SER A 131 -2.21 32.12 14.47
N CYS A 132 -1.15 31.53 15.01
CA CYS A 132 -1.03 31.26 16.44
C CYS A 132 0.26 31.92 16.92
N SER A 133 0.19 32.66 18.03
CA SER A 133 1.39 33.31 18.57
C SER A 133 2.35 32.28 19.17
N SER A 134 3.65 32.56 19.05
CA SER A 134 4.77 31.65 19.35
C SER A 134 4.52 30.79 20.59
N VAL A 135 4.36 29.49 20.33
CA VAL A 135 4.34 28.44 21.33
C VAL A 135 5.77 27.93 21.51
N GLN A 136 6.12 27.47 22.71
CA GLN A 136 7.41 26.83 22.95
C GLN A 136 7.59 25.63 22.02
N THR A 137 8.73 25.57 21.35
CA THR A 137 9.08 24.44 20.49
C THR A 137 9.75 23.33 21.29
N VAL A 138 9.67 22.11 20.75
CA VAL A 138 10.25 20.88 21.31
C VAL A 138 11.09 20.23 20.20
N ASP A 139 12.40 20.03 20.45
CA ASP A 139 13.36 19.53 19.46
C ASP A 139 13.97 18.15 19.81
N ASP A 140 13.70 17.62 21.01
CA ASP A 140 14.29 16.39 21.55
C ASP A 140 13.47 15.11 21.29
N GLY A 141 12.38 15.21 20.53
CA GLY A 141 11.47 14.10 20.25
C GLY A 141 11.84 13.20 19.04
N PRO A 142 11.03 12.17 18.75
CA PRO A 142 11.21 11.27 17.60
C PRO A 142 11.03 12.02 16.26
N LEU A 143 11.55 11.46 15.16
CA LEU A 143 11.33 12.08 13.83
C LEU A 143 9.89 11.79 13.40
N VAL A 144 9.19 12.83 12.92
CA VAL A 144 7.83 12.70 12.37
C VAL A 144 7.84 12.97 10.88
N SER A 145 7.35 12.03 10.07
CA SER A 145 7.09 12.25 8.65
C SER A 145 5.63 12.64 8.44
N ILE A 146 5.36 13.84 7.91
CA ILE A 146 4.03 14.24 7.48
C ILE A 146 3.94 14.12 5.97
N ILE A 147 2.96 13.36 5.48
CA ILE A 147 2.72 13.15 4.05
C ILE A 147 1.54 14.03 3.61
N MET A 148 1.80 14.90 2.65
CA MET A 148 0.81 15.76 2.02
C MET A 148 0.70 15.43 0.53
N THR A 149 -0.51 15.41 -0.01
CA THR A 149 -0.73 15.20 -1.44
C THR A 149 -1.33 16.45 -2.05
N MET A 150 -0.87 16.83 -3.24
CA MET A 150 -1.40 17.97 -3.99
C MET A 150 -1.77 17.59 -5.42
N TYR A 151 -2.78 18.26 -5.95
CA TYR A 151 -3.17 18.19 -7.36
C TYR A 151 -3.76 19.53 -7.81
N GLY A 152 -3.02 20.26 -8.62
CA GLY A 152 -3.27 21.65 -8.97
C GLY A 152 -2.72 22.61 -7.91
N LYS A 153 -2.46 23.84 -8.33
CA LYS A 153 -2.00 24.93 -7.47
C LYS A 153 -3.20 25.62 -6.83
N ASP A 154 -3.41 25.30 -5.55
CA ASP A 154 -4.39 25.97 -4.70
C ASP A 154 -3.76 27.22 -4.03
N GLU A 155 -4.56 28.27 -3.79
CA GLU A 155 -4.11 29.48 -3.09
C GLU A 155 -3.72 29.20 -1.63
N LEU A 156 -4.25 28.11 -1.07
CA LEU A 156 -4.05 27.66 0.31
C LEU A 156 -2.85 26.71 0.45
N LEU A 157 -2.20 26.32 -0.65
CA LEU A 157 -1.09 25.38 -0.64
C LEU A 157 0.04 25.83 0.29
N ASP A 158 0.44 27.11 0.22
CA ASP A 158 1.48 27.65 1.08
C ASP A 158 1.03 27.74 2.55
N VAL A 159 -0.25 28.02 2.80
CA VAL A 159 -0.85 28.04 4.15
C VAL A 159 -0.84 26.64 4.76
N ALA A 160 -1.21 25.61 4.00
CA ALA A 160 -1.21 24.23 4.45
C ALA A 160 0.23 23.76 4.76
N ILE A 161 1.19 24.06 3.87
CA ILE A 161 2.61 23.76 4.08
C ILE A 161 3.14 24.48 5.33
N ASP A 162 2.84 25.77 5.49
CA ASP A 162 3.25 26.57 6.66
C ASP A 162 2.65 26.01 7.96
N SER A 163 1.41 25.52 7.94
CA SER A 163 0.75 24.95 9.12
C SER A 163 1.47 23.70 9.65
N ILE A 164 2.18 22.96 8.79
CA ILE A 164 2.99 21.80 9.16
C ILE A 164 4.42 22.20 9.52
N LEU A 165 5.07 23.05 8.73
CA LEU A 165 6.45 23.47 8.98
C LEU A 165 6.61 24.30 10.26
N ASN A 166 5.53 24.95 10.70
CA ASN A 166 5.47 25.74 11.93
C ASN A 166 4.85 24.97 13.12
N GLN A 167 4.80 23.64 13.06
CA GLN A 167 4.44 22.83 14.21
C GLN A 167 5.48 23.00 15.34
N THR A 168 5.02 22.91 16.59
CA THR A 168 5.85 23.03 17.78
C THR A 168 6.87 21.91 17.95
N HIS A 169 6.59 20.73 17.38
CA HIS A 169 7.55 19.63 17.32
C HIS A 169 8.48 19.83 16.12
N GLU A 170 9.73 20.26 16.34
CA GLU A 170 10.62 20.70 15.26
C GLU A 170 11.24 19.54 14.46
N ARG A 171 11.36 18.36 15.08
CA ARG A 171 11.99 17.17 14.46
C ARG A 171 11.01 16.49 13.50
N LEU A 172 10.72 17.18 12.40
CA LEU A 172 9.75 16.77 11.38
C LEU A 172 10.36 16.83 9.97
N GLU A 173 9.84 15.98 9.08
CA GLU A 173 9.97 16.11 7.63
C GLU A 173 8.57 16.19 7.01
N LEU A 174 8.39 17.08 6.04
CA LEU A 174 7.17 17.22 5.25
C LEU A 174 7.43 16.68 3.85
N ILE A 175 6.71 15.63 3.48
CA ILE A 175 6.78 14.98 2.18
C ILE A 175 5.55 15.37 1.38
N VAL A 176 5.74 16.25 0.39
CA VAL A 176 4.69 16.64 -0.54
C VAL A 176 4.78 15.77 -1.79
N VAL A 177 3.69 15.10 -2.15
CA VAL A 177 3.59 14.30 -3.38
C VAL A 177 2.61 14.97 -4.33
N ASP A 178 3.15 15.46 -5.45
CA ASP A 178 2.38 15.95 -6.59
C ASP A 178 1.74 14.78 -7.35
N ASP A 179 0.41 14.73 -7.42
CA ASP A 179 -0.32 13.70 -8.15
C ASP A 179 -0.46 14.03 -9.65
N CYS A 180 0.68 14.34 -10.28
CA CYS A 180 0.78 14.74 -11.67
C CYS A 180 -0.07 15.98 -11.99
N SER A 181 0.14 17.08 -11.25
CA SER A 181 -0.58 18.34 -11.49
C SER A 181 -0.39 18.85 -12.92
N PRO A 182 -1.44 19.43 -13.54
CA PRO A 182 -1.37 19.96 -14.90
C PRO A 182 -0.73 21.35 -14.99
N ASP A 183 -0.50 22.02 -13.86
CA ASP A 183 0.01 23.39 -13.73
C ASP A 183 1.41 23.43 -13.08
N ASP A 184 1.84 24.61 -12.61
CA ASP A 184 3.16 24.86 -12.02
C ASP A 184 3.26 24.50 -10.52
N ALA A 185 2.29 23.78 -9.95
CA ALA A 185 2.29 23.42 -8.52
C ALA A 185 3.57 22.68 -8.10
N PHE A 186 4.01 21.69 -8.89
CA PHE A 186 5.24 20.94 -8.61
C PHE A 186 6.48 21.84 -8.58
N ASP A 187 6.63 22.73 -9.57
CA ASP A 187 7.77 23.62 -9.67
C ASP A 187 7.77 24.67 -8.55
N HIS A 188 6.59 25.18 -8.18
CA HIS A 188 6.40 26.10 -7.06
C HIS A 188 6.90 25.52 -5.74
N VAL A 189 6.46 24.31 -5.38
CA VAL A 189 6.87 23.66 -4.12
C VAL A 189 8.33 23.19 -4.20
N SER A 190 8.81 22.75 -5.36
CA SER A 190 10.22 22.36 -5.55
C SER A 190 11.17 23.52 -5.30
N ALA A 191 10.87 24.73 -5.80
CA ALA A 191 11.66 25.93 -5.55
C ALA A 191 11.66 26.38 -4.07
N ARG A 192 10.66 25.95 -3.30
CA ARG A 192 10.60 26.13 -1.85
C ARG A 192 11.46 25.08 -1.12
N ALA A 193 11.40 23.82 -1.54
CA ALA A 193 12.20 22.72 -0.99
C ALA A 193 13.71 22.95 -1.09
N GLU A 194 14.19 23.68 -2.12
CA GLU A 194 15.59 24.10 -2.22
C GLU A 194 16.08 24.95 -1.03
N ARG A 195 15.16 25.61 -0.33
CA ARG A 195 15.44 26.54 0.79
C ARG A 195 14.95 26.04 2.14
N GLU A 196 14.14 24.99 2.17
CA GLU A 196 13.58 24.38 3.37
C GLU A 196 13.98 22.90 3.43
N PRO A 197 15.04 22.54 4.19
CA PRO A 197 15.57 21.18 4.19
C PRO A 197 14.62 20.14 4.79
N ARG A 198 13.57 20.56 5.51
CA ARG A 198 12.52 19.67 6.03
C ARG A 198 11.47 19.34 4.97
N LEU A 199 11.42 20.05 3.85
CA LEU A 199 10.43 19.87 2.79
C LEU A 199 11.02 19.02 1.65
N MET A 200 10.39 17.88 1.38
CA MET A 200 10.72 16.98 0.28
C MET A 200 9.55 16.93 -0.70
N VAL A 201 9.84 16.95 -2.01
CA VAL A 201 8.81 16.99 -3.05
C VAL A 201 9.03 15.84 -4.04
N PHE A 202 7.98 15.08 -4.28
CA PHE A 202 7.95 14.00 -5.27
C PHE A 202 6.81 14.20 -6.25
N ARG A 203 6.88 13.54 -7.40
CA ARG A 203 5.85 13.62 -8.44
C ARG A 203 5.50 12.24 -8.96
N THR A 204 4.21 11.95 -9.05
CA THR A 204 3.72 10.74 -9.73
C THR A 204 3.84 10.89 -11.25
N THR A 205 4.05 9.77 -11.95
CA THR A 205 4.14 9.78 -13.42
C THR A 205 2.78 9.86 -14.10
N VAL A 206 1.71 9.52 -13.38
CA VAL A 206 0.32 9.57 -13.83
C VAL A 206 -0.56 9.95 -12.65
N ASN A 207 -1.64 10.69 -12.91
CA ASN A 207 -2.63 10.99 -11.87
C ASN A 207 -3.30 9.69 -11.38
N GLY A 208 -3.11 9.40 -10.10
CA GLY A 208 -3.59 8.21 -9.42
C GLY A 208 -4.58 8.50 -8.30
N GLY A 209 -4.81 9.77 -7.94
CA GLY A 209 -5.54 10.17 -6.76
C GLY A 209 -4.71 10.11 -5.47
N THR A 210 -5.24 10.75 -4.42
CA THR A 210 -4.55 10.99 -3.15
C THR A 210 -3.96 9.73 -2.51
N TYR A 211 -4.61 8.56 -2.56
CA TYR A 211 -4.10 7.38 -1.86
C TYR A 211 -2.90 6.73 -2.56
N LEU A 212 -2.81 6.80 -3.89
CA LEU A 212 -1.60 6.39 -4.60
C LEU A 212 -0.44 7.35 -4.30
N ALA A 213 -0.71 8.66 -4.25
CA ALA A 213 0.27 9.66 -3.86
C ALA A 213 0.71 9.50 -2.38
N LYS A 214 -0.21 9.22 -1.46
CA LYS A 214 0.10 8.90 -0.04
C LYS A 214 0.98 7.66 0.06
N ASN A 215 0.72 6.63 -0.75
CA ASN A 215 1.55 5.42 -0.78
C ASN A 215 2.98 5.69 -1.29
N MET A 216 3.16 6.55 -2.29
CA MET A 216 4.49 7.03 -2.68
C MET A 216 5.16 7.80 -1.52
N GLY A 217 4.42 8.67 -0.83
CA GLY A 217 4.92 9.36 0.36
C GLY A 217 5.37 8.41 1.47
N LEU A 218 4.62 7.33 1.70
CA LEU A 218 4.96 6.28 2.67
C LEU A 218 6.29 5.59 2.35
N GLN A 219 6.62 5.41 1.06
CA GLN A 219 7.90 4.82 0.65
C GLN A 219 9.10 5.73 0.97
N HIS A 220 8.89 7.04 1.02
CA HIS A 220 9.93 8.03 1.28
C HIS A 220 10.03 8.47 2.75
N ALA A 221 9.01 8.19 3.57
CA ALA A 221 8.96 8.54 4.98
C ALA A 221 10.03 7.82 5.80
N LYS A 222 10.79 8.57 6.61
CA LYS A 222 11.88 8.10 7.50
C LYS A 222 11.60 8.24 8.99
N GLY A 223 10.53 8.95 9.38
CA GLY A 223 10.16 9.21 10.76
C GLY A 223 9.73 7.97 11.54
N ASP A 224 9.98 7.98 12.85
CA ASP A 224 9.48 6.96 13.78
C ASP A 224 7.94 6.99 13.85
N PHE A 225 7.37 8.17 13.59
CA PHE A 225 5.95 8.41 13.44
C PHE A 225 5.64 8.96 12.05
N ILE A 226 4.47 8.60 11.54
CA ILE A 226 3.99 8.96 10.21
C ILE A 226 2.61 9.57 10.36
N GLY A 227 2.37 10.72 9.74
CA GLY A 227 1.07 11.37 9.71
C GLY A 227 0.73 11.96 8.35
N PHE A 228 -0.46 12.56 8.25
CA PHE A 228 -0.99 13.07 6.98
C PHE A 228 -1.52 14.50 7.09
N MET A 229 -1.66 15.13 5.93
CA MET A 229 -2.27 16.46 5.77
C MET A 229 -2.79 16.62 4.33
N ASP A 230 -3.92 17.29 4.13
CA ASP A 230 -4.38 17.69 2.80
C ASP A 230 -3.84 19.10 2.46
N SER A 231 -3.69 19.41 1.16
CA SER A 231 -2.99 20.63 0.70
C SER A 231 -3.81 21.92 0.78
N ASP A 232 -5.07 21.84 1.19
CA ASP A 232 -6.07 22.91 1.22
C ASP A 232 -6.66 23.14 2.64
N ASP A 233 -6.05 22.54 3.66
CA ASP A 233 -6.49 22.62 5.05
C ASP A 233 -5.45 23.29 5.96
N TRP A 234 -5.89 23.74 7.13
CA TRP A 234 -5.01 24.25 8.18
C TRP A 234 -5.08 23.38 9.44
N THR A 235 -3.95 23.25 10.14
CA THR A 235 -3.89 22.56 11.43
C THR A 235 -3.18 23.36 12.52
N HIS A 236 -3.63 23.17 13.76
CA HIS A 236 -3.10 23.83 14.94
C HIS A 236 -1.61 23.52 15.16
N PRO A 237 -0.74 24.51 15.46
CA PRO A 237 0.71 24.32 15.65
C PRO A 237 1.12 23.32 16.75
N GLU A 238 0.22 23.06 17.69
CA GLU A 238 0.45 22.10 18.79
C GLU A 238 -0.10 20.70 18.52
N ARG A 239 -0.74 20.45 17.37
CA ARG A 239 -1.37 19.16 17.07
C ARG A 239 -0.38 18.00 17.21
N ILE A 240 0.75 18.05 16.49
CA ILE A 240 1.71 16.94 16.45
C ILE A 240 2.28 16.67 17.85
N THR A 241 2.67 17.71 18.59
CA THR A 241 3.19 17.58 19.96
C THR A 241 2.18 16.89 20.89
N GLN A 242 0.90 17.28 20.82
CA GLN A 242 -0.15 16.66 21.65
C GLN A 242 -0.46 15.23 21.22
N GLN A 243 -0.46 14.93 19.91
CA GLN A 243 -0.63 13.57 19.40
C GLN A 243 0.54 12.66 19.80
N LEU A 244 1.78 13.12 19.68
CA LEU A 244 2.97 12.39 20.15
C LEU A 244 2.92 12.12 21.64
N LYS A 245 2.52 13.11 22.45
CA LYS A 245 2.36 12.94 23.89
C LYS A 245 1.38 11.81 24.23
N ARG A 246 0.28 11.67 23.47
CA ARG A 246 -0.68 10.57 23.65
C ARG A 246 -0.08 9.22 23.25
N LEU A 247 0.54 9.15 22.06
CA LEU A 247 1.15 7.91 21.56
C LEU A 247 2.32 7.43 22.42
N THR A 248 3.09 8.34 23.01
CA THR A 248 4.25 7.99 23.86
C THR A 248 3.88 7.73 25.32
N ALA A 249 2.71 8.20 25.78
CA ALA A 249 2.21 7.91 27.11
C ALA A 249 1.59 6.51 27.25
N ASP A 250 1.19 5.89 26.13
CA ASP A 250 0.57 4.56 26.09
C ASP A 250 1.20 3.72 24.97
N ASP A 251 2.01 2.72 25.36
CA ASP A 251 2.66 1.80 24.43
C ASP A 251 1.66 0.91 23.65
N TYR A 252 0.40 0.81 24.11
CA TYR A 252 -0.65 0.10 23.37
C TYR A 252 -1.20 0.94 22.21
N LEU A 253 -1.09 2.27 22.27
CA LEU A 253 -1.54 3.15 21.20
C LEU A 253 -0.52 3.18 20.05
N VAL A 254 -0.97 2.76 18.87
CA VAL A 254 -0.19 2.79 17.63
C VAL A 254 -0.67 3.86 16.67
N GLY A 255 -1.85 4.44 16.89
CA GLY A 255 -2.39 5.53 16.08
C GLY A 255 -3.35 6.44 16.84
N THR A 256 -3.40 7.70 16.44
CA THR A 256 -4.36 8.67 16.97
C THR A 256 -4.80 9.65 15.89
N CYS A 257 -6.01 10.19 16.01
CA CYS A 257 -6.48 11.30 15.20
C CYS A 257 -7.24 12.30 16.08
N ASP A 258 -7.28 13.54 15.62
CA ASP A 258 -8.07 14.61 16.21
C ASP A 258 -9.37 14.81 15.40
N SER A 259 -10.22 15.76 15.82
CA SER A 259 -11.38 16.20 15.05
C SER A 259 -11.03 17.39 14.14
N TYR A 260 -11.96 17.73 13.25
CA TYR A 260 -11.98 18.98 12.48
C TYR A 260 -13.37 19.58 12.51
N PHE A 261 -13.49 20.86 12.16
CA PHE A 261 -14.73 21.43 11.62
C PHE A 261 -14.44 22.09 10.27
N ARG A 262 -15.48 22.26 9.45
CA ARG A 262 -15.34 22.98 8.18
C ARG A 262 -15.54 24.47 8.38
N ILE A 263 -14.86 25.26 7.56
CA ILE A 263 -15.08 26.70 7.50
C ILE A 263 -14.91 27.19 6.06
N ASP A 264 -15.70 28.19 5.67
CA ASP A 264 -15.54 28.88 4.39
C ASP A 264 -14.91 30.27 4.53
N ASP A 265 -14.71 30.95 3.41
CA ASP A 265 -14.03 32.25 3.36
C ASP A 265 -14.82 33.37 4.06
N GLU A 266 -16.11 33.18 4.32
CA GLU A 266 -16.98 34.11 5.06
C GLU A 266 -17.18 33.66 6.52
N SER A 267 -16.28 32.82 7.04
CA SER A 267 -16.28 32.33 8.42
C SER A 267 -17.51 31.50 8.80
N HIS A 268 -18.24 30.96 7.83
CA HIS A 268 -19.39 30.10 8.07
C HIS A 268 -18.94 28.72 8.55
N ILE A 269 -19.52 28.25 9.66
CA ILE A 269 -19.31 26.89 10.17
C ILE A 269 -20.57 26.06 9.83
N PRO A 270 -20.52 25.20 8.80
CA PRO A 270 -21.68 24.42 8.38
C PRO A 270 -22.01 23.37 9.45
N TYR A 271 -23.12 23.60 10.14
CA TYR A 271 -23.71 22.63 11.06
C TYR A 271 -24.56 21.62 10.27
N ARG A 272 -24.27 20.31 10.34
CA ARG A 272 -24.99 19.28 9.57
C ARG A 272 -25.33 18.08 10.43
N GLY A 273 -26.58 17.64 10.44
CA GLY A 273 -26.95 16.41 11.14
C GLY A 273 -26.64 16.47 12.64
N ASN A 274 -25.65 15.69 13.10
CA ASN A 274 -25.29 15.64 14.53
C ASN A 274 -24.40 16.80 14.99
N GLY A 275 -23.87 17.64 14.09
CA GLY A 275 -23.07 18.81 14.45
C GLY A 275 -22.11 19.30 13.37
N ALA A 276 -21.15 20.14 13.72
CA ALA A 276 -20.08 20.64 12.87
C ALA A 276 -18.76 19.85 13.01
N ALA A 277 -18.44 19.32 14.20
CA ALA A 277 -17.18 18.61 14.44
C ALA A 277 -17.21 17.17 13.89
N ARG A 278 -16.12 16.73 13.26
CA ARG A 278 -16.00 15.38 12.68
C ARG A 278 -14.60 14.82 12.94
N MET A 279 -14.50 13.50 13.03
CA MET A 279 -13.19 12.83 13.07
C MET A 279 -12.38 13.18 11.82
N ALA A 280 -11.18 13.72 12.00
CA ALA A 280 -10.29 14.06 10.90
C ALA A 280 -9.42 12.83 10.57
N CYS A 281 -9.90 11.96 9.67
CA CYS A 281 -9.09 10.82 9.22
C CYS A 281 -7.72 11.27 8.67
N ILE A 282 -7.68 12.44 8.05
CA ILE A 282 -6.45 13.06 7.53
C ILE A 282 -5.46 13.47 8.64
N SER A 283 -5.91 13.65 9.88
CA SER A 283 -5.04 13.95 11.02
C SER A 283 -4.40 12.72 11.66
N LEU A 284 -4.58 11.52 11.07
CA LEU A 284 -3.99 10.28 11.57
C LEU A 284 -2.48 10.46 11.74
N LEU A 285 -1.99 10.30 12.98
CA LEU A 285 -0.59 10.14 13.32
C LEU A 285 -0.41 8.73 13.90
N MET A 286 0.55 7.98 13.38
CA MET A 286 0.76 6.57 13.72
C MET A 286 2.23 6.21 13.86
N ARG A 287 2.51 5.16 14.63
CA ARG A 287 3.84 4.54 14.73
C ARG A 287 4.20 3.89 13.40
N ARG A 288 5.49 3.91 13.03
CA ARG A 288 5.99 3.24 11.80
C ARG A 288 5.62 1.76 11.72
N GLU A 289 5.57 1.05 12.84
CA GLU A 289 5.20 -0.37 12.89
C GLU A 289 3.82 -0.66 12.29
N VAL A 290 2.92 0.33 12.25
CA VAL A 290 1.63 0.20 11.57
C VAL A 290 1.81 -0.02 10.08
N VAL A 291 2.75 0.68 9.44
CA VAL A 291 3.08 0.49 8.03
C VAL A 291 3.76 -0.85 7.82
N ASP A 292 4.67 -1.26 8.71
CA ASP A 292 5.35 -2.55 8.60
C ASP A 292 4.35 -3.73 8.67
N ARG A 293 3.31 -3.61 9.51
CA ARG A 293 2.30 -4.67 9.71
C ARG A 293 1.15 -4.61 8.71
N ASN A 294 0.60 -3.43 8.46
CA ASN A 294 -0.60 -3.25 7.63
C ASN A 294 -0.26 -2.89 6.18
N GLY A 295 0.97 -2.47 5.90
CA GLY A 295 1.36 -1.98 4.58
C GLY A 295 0.67 -0.65 4.25
N TYR A 296 0.15 -0.57 3.03
CA TYR A 296 -0.22 0.67 2.37
C TYR A 296 -1.74 0.94 2.41
N PHE A 297 -2.13 2.17 2.04
CA PHE A 297 -3.54 2.47 1.77
C PHE A 297 -4.03 1.65 0.60
N ASP A 298 -5.31 1.29 0.66
CA ASP A 298 -5.97 0.77 -0.52
C ASP A 298 -5.89 1.77 -1.67
N SER A 299 -5.47 1.30 -2.84
CA SER A 299 -5.33 2.11 -4.05
C SER A 299 -6.72 2.38 -4.63
N LEU A 300 -7.38 3.38 -4.04
CA LEU A 300 -8.68 3.93 -4.42
C LEU A 300 -8.56 5.45 -4.64
N ARG A 301 -9.59 6.05 -5.22
CA ARG A 301 -9.72 7.51 -5.37
C ARG A 301 -10.34 8.17 -4.13
N VAL A 302 -11.15 7.41 -3.37
CA VAL A 302 -11.91 7.91 -2.20
C VAL A 302 -12.08 6.81 -1.14
N GLY A 303 -12.10 7.19 0.14
CA GLY A 303 -12.55 6.35 1.27
C GLY A 303 -11.55 5.35 1.84
N ALA A 304 -10.30 5.30 1.36
CA ALA A 304 -9.28 4.40 1.87
C ALA A 304 -8.69 4.85 3.22
N ASP A 305 -8.89 6.10 3.64
CA ASP A 305 -8.48 6.62 4.94
C ASP A 305 -9.24 5.96 6.10
N THR A 306 -10.56 5.87 5.96
CA THR A 306 -11.46 5.23 6.92
C THR A 306 -11.15 3.74 7.02
N GLU A 307 -10.92 3.09 5.86
CA GLU A 307 -10.48 1.70 5.80
C GLU A 307 -9.18 1.50 6.58
N TYR A 308 -8.17 2.34 6.36
CA TYR A 308 -6.87 2.21 7.01
C TYR A 308 -6.95 2.37 8.53
N ILE A 309 -7.74 3.33 9.02
CA ILE A 309 -7.98 3.51 10.46
C ILE A 309 -8.69 2.28 11.07
N GLU A 310 -9.76 1.81 10.44
CA GLU A 310 -10.46 0.60 10.93
C GLU A 310 -9.53 -0.63 10.86
N ARG A 311 -8.64 -0.71 9.87
CA ARG A 311 -7.64 -1.77 9.76
C ARG A 311 -6.60 -1.73 10.87
N ILE A 312 -6.20 -0.57 11.36
CA ILE A 312 -5.35 -0.45 12.56
C ILE A 312 -6.03 -1.17 13.74
N THR A 313 -7.32 -0.91 13.98
CA THR A 313 -8.03 -1.58 15.08
C THR A 313 -8.20 -3.09 14.85
N ALA A 314 -8.37 -3.52 13.59
CA ALA A 314 -8.50 -4.94 13.25
C ALA A 314 -7.19 -5.72 13.43
N SER A 315 -6.05 -5.08 13.22
CA SER A 315 -4.72 -5.69 13.26
C SER A 315 -4.08 -5.60 14.65
N PHE A 316 -4.14 -4.46 15.32
CA PHE A 316 -3.50 -4.23 16.62
C PHE A 316 -4.46 -4.37 17.82
N GLY A 317 -5.77 -4.33 17.58
CA GLY A 317 -6.80 -4.42 18.61
C GLY A 317 -7.60 -3.13 18.77
N ALA A 318 -8.81 -3.25 19.34
CA ALA A 318 -9.76 -2.13 19.40
C ALA A 318 -9.29 -0.92 20.21
N GLN A 319 -8.36 -1.12 21.15
CA GLN A 319 -7.81 -0.04 21.99
C GLN A 319 -6.55 0.59 21.38
N ALA A 320 -6.05 0.10 20.23
CA ALA A 320 -4.76 0.51 19.69
C ALA A 320 -4.82 1.84 18.91
N PHE A 321 -6.03 2.38 18.77
CA PHE A 321 -6.31 3.63 18.08
C PHE A 321 -7.14 4.54 18.98
N LEU A 322 -6.78 5.83 19.02
CA LEU A 322 -7.48 6.85 19.80
C LEU A 322 -7.95 8.01 18.91
N HIS A 323 -9.26 8.18 18.80
CA HIS A 323 -9.86 9.43 18.33
C HIS A 323 -10.04 10.39 19.51
N VAL A 324 -9.46 11.57 19.40
CA VAL A 324 -9.65 12.68 20.35
C VAL A 324 -10.58 13.70 19.73
N ASP A 325 -11.70 13.94 20.39
CA ASP A 325 -12.69 14.90 19.92
C ASP A 325 -12.28 16.34 20.25
N VAL A 326 -11.19 16.82 19.65
CA VAL A 326 -10.74 18.21 19.73
C VAL A 326 -10.51 18.69 18.30
N PRO A 327 -11.18 19.75 17.84
CA PRO A 327 -11.11 20.16 16.44
C PRO A 327 -9.83 20.95 16.12
N THR A 328 -8.68 20.27 16.07
CA THR A 328 -7.37 20.89 15.80
C THR A 328 -7.11 21.16 14.32
N MET A 329 -8.08 20.85 13.46
CA MET A 329 -8.04 21.13 12.02
C MET A 329 -9.22 21.99 11.59
N LEU A 330 -8.94 23.00 10.78
CA LEU A 330 -9.93 23.79 10.07
C LEU A 330 -9.86 23.35 8.61
N MET A 331 -10.89 22.63 8.17
CA MET A 331 -10.96 22.15 6.79
C MET A 331 -11.74 23.13 5.92
N THR A 332 -11.24 23.41 4.73
CA THR A 332 -11.91 24.38 3.85
C THR A 332 -13.15 23.79 3.19
N GLN A 333 -14.13 24.66 2.93
CA GLN A 333 -15.31 24.30 2.16
C GLN A 333 -15.27 25.01 0.80
N HIS A 334 -14.85 24.29 -0.24
CA HIS A 334 -14.92 24.75 -1.63
C HIS A 334 -15.81 23.83 -2.47
N GLY A 335 -16.49 24.39 -3.48
CA GLY A 335 -17.44 23.65 -4.33
C GLY A 335 -16.81 22.54 -5.19
N THR A 336 -15.47 22.48 -5.26
CA THR A 336 -14.67 21.51 -6.02
C THR A 336 -14.24 20.28 -5.21
N SER A 337 -14.54 20.21 -3.90
CA SER A 337 -14.16 19.07 -3.06
C SER A 337 -14.76 17.76 -3.58
N LEU A 338 -13.94 16.69 -3.63
CA LEU A 338 -14.36 15.33 -3.97
C LEU A 338 -15.47 14.78 -3.06
N THR A 339 -15.66 15.38 -1.89
CA THR A 339 -16.72 15.02 -0.93
C THR A 339 -17.95 15.93 -1.02
N GLY A 340 -17.84 17.10 -1.67
CA GLY A 340 -18.88 18.13 -1.78
C GLY A 340 -19.89 17.91 -2.92
N GLY A 341 -19.62 17.03 -3.88
CA GLY A 341 -20.53 16.72 -4.98
C GLY A 341 -20.21 15.44 -5.76
N GLY A 342 -21.12 15.01 -6.64
CA GLY A 342 -20.92 13.86 -7.55
C GLY A 342 -21.22 12.47 -6.96
N ARG A 343 -20.86 11.42 -7.69
CA ARG A 343 -21.19 10.00 -7.39
C ARG A 343 -20.65 9.49 -6.05
N PHE A 344 -19.62 10.15 -5.49
CA PHE A 344 -18.99 9.80 -4.22
C PHE A 344 -19.29 10.80 -3.09
N HIS A 345 -20.30 11.66 -3.26
CA HIS A 345 -20.74 12.64 -2.26
C HIS A 345 -21.14 11.97 -0.94
N ILE A 346 -20.77 12.60 0.18
CA ILE A 346 -21.22 12.23 1.52
C ILE A 346 -22.26 13.26 1.95
N SER A 347 -23.54 12.86 1.96
CA SER A 347 -24.60 13.74 2.46
C SER A 347 -24.68 13.70 3.98
N TRP A 348 -25.42 14.64 4.56
CA TRP A 348 -25.75 14.63 5.98
C TRP A 348 -26.49 13.33 6.39
N ARG A 349 -27.11 12.62 5.43
CA ARG A 349 -27.85 11.36 5.63
C ARG A 349 -26.97 10.12 5.80
N SER A 350 -25.64 10.26 5.87
CA SER A 350 -24.64 9.19 5.91
C SER A 350 -24.11 8.75 4.53
N ILE A 351 -23.18 7.81 4.57
CA ILE A 351 -22.52 7.20 3.42
C ILE A 351 -23.52 6.34 2.64
N THR A 352 -23.63 6.55 1.33
CA THR A 352 -24.53 5.80 0.45
C THR A 352 -23.80 5.25 -0.78
N GLY A 353 -24.47 4.45 -1.60
CA GLY A 353 -23.97 4.02 -2.91
C GLY A 353 -22.67 3.20 -2.85
N ASP A 354 -21.69 3.59 -3.67
CA ASP A 354 -20.41 2.89 -3.82
C ASP A 354 -19.60 2.85 -2.53
N ARG A 355 -19.59 3.95 -1.76
CA ARG A 355 -18.87 4.00 -0.48
C ARG A 355 -19.47 3.03 0.54
N LEU A 356 -20.80 2.90 0.62
CA LEU A 356 -21.42 1.95 1.55
C LEU A 356 -21.06 0.49 1.20
N ARG A 357 -21.01 0.16 -0.09
CA ARG A 357 -20.54 -1.15 -0.56
C ARG A 357 -19.08 -1.38 -0.17
N HIS A 358 -18.21 -0.39 -0.39
CA HIS A 358 -16.81 -0.45 0.01
C HIS A 358 -16.64 -0.67 1.52
N HIS A 359 -17.36 0.10 2.36
CA HIS A 359 -17.35 -0.07 3.82
C HIS A 359 -17.79 -1.46 4.26
N SER A 360 -18.84 -1.98 3.64
CA SER A 360 -19.33 -3.33 3.94
C SER A 360 -18.29 -4.39 3.58
N ALA A 361 -17.59 -4.23 2.46
CA ALA A 361 -16.59 -5.17 1.98
C ALA A 361 -15.32 -5.16 2.83
N PHE A 362 -14.73 -4.00 3.13
CA PHE A 362 -13.51 -3.96 3.93
C PHE A 362 -13.79 -4.41 5.37
N ARG A 363 -14.94 -4.06 5.96
CA ARG A 363 -15.31 -4.55 7.31
C ARG A 363 -15.49 -6.06 7.36
N ALA A 364 -15.95 -6.66 6.26
CA ALA A 364 -16.02 -8.12 6.15
C ALA A 364 -14.62 -8.75 6.14
N TRP A 365 -13.66 -8.13 5.46
CA TRP A 365 -12.26 -8.55 5.51
C TRP A 365 -11.62 -8.31 6.89
N HIS A 366 -11.85 -7.16 7.51
CA HIS A 366 -11.35 -6.87 8.87
C HIS A 366 -11.84 -7.89 9.91
N ARG A 367 -13.08 -8.36 9.82
CA ARG A 367 -13.57 -9.48 10.66
C ARG A 367 -12.76 -10.77 10.46
N LYS A 368 -12.25 -11.03 9.25
CA LYS A 368 -11.39 -12.19 8.99
C LYS A 368 -9.97 -11.98 9.51
N ILE A 369 -9.44 -10.77 9.48
CA ILE A 369 -8.19 -10.42 10.18
C ILE A 369 -8.33 -10.77 11.67
N VAL A 370 -9.38 -10.25 12.32
CA VAL A 370 -9.62 -10.44 13.76
C VAL A 370 -9.90 -11.89 14.13
N HIS A 371 -10.76 -12.60 13.38
CA HIS A 371 -11.27 -13.91 13.80
C HIS A 371 -10.65 -15.12 13.09
N ARG A 372 -9.91 -14.90 12.00
CA ARG A 372 -9.32 -15.99 11.18
C ARG A 372 -7.82 -15.82 10.96
N GLY A 373 -7.19 -14.79 11.53
CA GLY A 373 -5.77 -14.54 11.36
C GLY A 373 -5.38 -14.24 9.91
N GLU A 374 -6.29 -13.71 9.09
CA GLU A 374 -5.92 -13.22 7.76
C GLU A 374 -4.93 -12.06 7.89
N SER A 375 -3.94 -11.99 6.99
CA SER A 375 -2.96 -10.91 7.00
C SER A 375 -3.64 -9.54 6.78
N PRO A 376 -3.31 -8.51 7.58
CA PRO A 376 -3.77 -7.14 7.36
C PRO A 376 -2.95 -6.40 6.28
N PHE A 377 -1.89 -7.01 5.76
CA PHE A 377 -0.93 -6.36 4.89
C PHE A 377 -1.51 -6.08 3.49
N VAL A 378 -1.51 -4.81 3.08
CA VAL A 378 -1.82 -4.37 1.72
C VAL A 378 -0.52 -3.98 1.02
N PRO A 379 -0.12 -4.64 -0.07
CA PRO A 379 1.11 -4.34 -0.79
C PRO A 379 0.97 -3.08 -1.67
N HIS A 380 2.10 -2.47 -2.00
CA HIS A 380 2.21 -1.44 -3.02
C HIS A 380 3.34 -1.82 -4.02
N PRO A 381 3.06 -1.91 -5.34
CA PRO A 381 1.76 -1.68 -5.97
C PRO A 381 0.73 -2.77 -5.63
N LEU A 382 -0.53 -2.36 -5.46
CA LEU A 382 -1.63 -3.29 -5.17
C LEU A 382 -2.03 -4.04 -6.45
N ARG A 383 -1.76 -5.35 -6.49
CA ARG A 383 -2.09 -6.24 -7.63
C ARG A 383 -3.33 -7.09 -7.39
N VAL A 384 -3.46 -7.64 -6.18
CA VAL A 384 -4.63 -8.42 -5.77
C VAL A 384 -5.25 -7.75 -4.56
N ARG A 385 -6.46 -7.23 -4.73
CA ARG A 385 -7.19 -6.53 -3.67
C ARG A 385 -7.75 -7.55 -2.66
N PRO A 386 -7.58 -7.33 -1.34
CA PRO A 386 -8.01 -8.28 -0.31
C PRO A 386 -9.55 -8.34 -0.12
N PHE A 387 -10.26 -7.32 -0.58
CA PHE A 387 -11.72 -7.24 -0.55
C PHE A 387 -12.25 -6.56 -1.82
N THR A 388 -13.55 -6.68 -2.09
CA THR A 388 -14.15 -6.06 -3.26
C THR A 388 -14.35 -4.55 -3.06
N ALA A 389 -14.13 -3.77 -4.10
CA ALA A 389 -14.54 -2.37 -4.13
C ALA A 389 -15.16 -2.06 -5.50
N PRO A 390 -16.11 -1.10 -5.58
CA PRO A 390 -16.68 -0.67 -6.85
C PRO A 390 -15.59 -0.19 -7.82
N ALA A 391 -15.68 -0.62 -9.09
CA ALA A 391 -14.65 -0.35 -10.09
C ALA A 391 -14.42 1.15 -10.31
N GLU A 392 -15.45 1.98 -10.11
CA GLU A 392 -15.37 3.44 -10.25
C GLU A 392 -14.55 4.12 -9.17
N MET A 393 -14.29 3.43 -8.05
CA MET A 393 -13.42 3.92 -7.00
C MET A 393 -11.95 3.59 -7.24
N PHE A 394 -11.61 2.73 -8.21
CA PHE A 394 -10.22 2.28 -8.41
C PHE A 394 -9.30 3.41 -8.88
N SER A 395 -8.09 3.42 -8.35
CA SER A 395 -6.98 4.22 -8.85
C SER A 395 -5.99 3.32 -9.60
N GLY A 396 -5.82 3.51 -10.91
CA GLY A 396 -4.86 2.78 -11.73
C GLY A 396 -5.34 1.43 -12.30
N GLY A 397 -4.48 0.78 -13.10
CA GLY A 397 -4.88 -0.30 -14.02
C GLY A 397 -4.27 -1.69 -13.80
N VAL A 398 -3.37 -1.89 -12.83
CA VAL A 398 -2.58 -3.15 -12.70
C VAL A 398 -3.18 -4.15 -11.69
N GLN A 399 -4.49 -4.07 -11.45
CA GLN A 399 -5.20 -4.90 -10.47
C GLN A 399 -5.97 -6.02 -11.16
N TRP A 400 -5.91 -7.22 -10.59
CA TRP A 400 -6.76 -8.34 -11.00
C TRP A 400 -8.24 -8.00 -10.77
N ARG A 401 -9.09 -8.28 -11.76
CA ARG A 401 -10.52 -8.03 -11.73
C ARG A 401 -11.30 -9.34 -11.83
N GLU A 402 -12.49 -9.35 -11.27
CA GLU A 402 -13.39 -10.48 -11.42
C GLU A 402 -13.71 -10.68 -12.91
N GLY A 403 -13.43 -11.88 -13.42
CA GLY A 403 -13.52 -12.21 -14.84
C GLY A 403 -12.18 -12.28 -15.58
N ASP A 404 -11.09 -11.74 -15.02
CA ASP A 404 -9.75 -11.90 -15.58
C ASP A 404 -9.31 -13.37 -15.52
N GLU A 405 -8.59 -13.82 -16.55
CA GLU A 405 -8.07 -15.19 -16.61
C GLU A 405 -7.07 -15.47 -15.48
N ARG A 406 -7.04 -16.72 -15.01
CA ARG A 406 -6.09 -17.16 -13.98
C ARG A 406 -4.75 -17.49 -14.63
N PHE A 407 -3.66 -17.22 -13.91
CA PHE A 407 -2.32 -17.54 -14.39
C PHE A 407 -2.17 -19.03 -14.76
N SER A 408 -2.70 -19.94 -13.95
CA SER A 408 -2.72 -21.39 -14.24
C SER A 408 -3.42 -21.74 -15.56
N SER A 409 -4.48 -21.02 -15.95
CA SER A 409 -5.12 -21.17 -17.26
C SER A 409 -4.22 -20.63 -18.39
N LEU A 410 -3.69 -19.42 -18.21
CA LEU A 410 -2.83 -18.74 -19.19
C LEU A 410 -1.57 -19.56 -19.50
N ILE A 411 -0.91 -20.11 -18.48
CA ILE A 411 0.30 -20.90 -18.64
C ILE A 411 0.00 -22.28 -19.26
N ALA A 412 -1.15 -22.88 -18.96
CA ALA A 412 -1.56 -24.15 -19.56
C ALA A 412 -1.88 -23.99 -21.06
N ASP A 413 -2.57 -22.91 -21.42
CA ASP A 413 -2.81 -22.56 -22.83
C ASP A 413 -1.49 -22.31 -23.58
N ARG A 414 -0.57 -21.53 -22.98
CA ARG A 414 0.77 -21.31 -23.54
C ARG A 414 1.53 -22.62 -23.76
N ASP A 415 1.59 -23.48 -22.74
CA ASP A 415 2.28 -24.77 -22.83
C ASP A 415 1.71 -25.61 -23.98
N SER A 416 0.39 -25.68 -24.11
CA SER A 416 -0.28 -26.34 -25.23
C SER A 416 0.18 -25.77 -26.58
N ARG A 417 0.14 -24.44 -26.76
CA ARG A 417 0.54 -23.79 -28.02
C ARG A 417 2.01 -24.05 -28.37
N TRP A 418 2.92 -23.95 -27.41
CA TRP A 418 4.37 -24.08 -27.65
C TRP A 418 4.81 -25.48 -28.05
N TRP A 419 4.21 -26.51 -27.45
CA TRP A 419 4.68 -27.89 -27.58
C TRP A 419 3.83 -28.75 -28.52
N THR A 420 2.52 -28.49 -28.66
CA THR A 420 1.65 -29.33 -29.51
C THR A 420 1.58 -28.85 -30.96
N GLU A 421 1.68 -27.55 -31.23
CA GLU A 421 1.40 -26.99 -32.56
C GLU A 421 2.65 -26.78 -33.45
N LYS A 422 3.84 -27.24 -33.04
CA LYS A 422 5.13 -26.89 -33.67
C LYS A 422 5.30 -25.37 -33.87
N ALA A 423 4.83 -24.58 -32.92
CA ALA A 423 5.00 -23.13 -32.97
C ALA A 423 6.49 -22.75 -33.09
N ASP A 424 6.83 -21.85 -34.01
CA ASP A 424 8.19 -21.36 -34.22
C ASP A 424 8.53 -20.28 -33.20
N VAL A 425 8.72 -20.72 -31.95
CA VAL A 425 9.02 -19.87 -30.80
C VAL A 425 10.43 -20.18 -30.35
N TRP A 426 11.36 -19.28 -30.64
CA TRP A 426 12.77 -19.53 -30.37
C TRP A 426 13.11 -19.55 -28.88
N GLN A 427 12.34 -18.83 -28.05
CA GLN A 427 12.54 -18.80 -26.59
C GLN A 427 12.44 -20.20 -25.96
N LYS A 428 11.68 -21.12 -26.57
CA LYS A 428 11.64 -22.50 -26.06
C LYS A 428 12.97 -23.24 -26.22
N GLN A 429 13.81 -22.81 -27.17
CA GLN A 429 15.10 -23.44 -27.44
C GLN A 429 16.11 -23.18 -26.30
N VAL A 430 15.94 -22.09 -25.53
CA VAL A 430 16.82 -21.78 -24.38
C VAL A 430 16.47 -22.57 -23.12
N SER A 431 15.36 -23.32 -23.09
CA SER A 431 15.03 -24.25 -22.00
C SER A 431 15.98 -25.45 -21.93
N ASN A 432 16.64 -25.77 -23.04
CA ASN A 432 17.75 -26.71 -23.04
C ASN A 432 18.94 -26.09 -22.28
N LYS A 433 19.49 -26.78 -21.29
CA LYS A 433 20.52 -26.21 -20.40
C LYS A 433 21.76 -25.73 -21.13
N MET A 434 22.18 -26.40 -22.22
CA MET A 434 23.33 -25.96 -23.03
C MET A 434 23.03 -24.68 -23.80
N ASN A 435 21.86 -24.59 -24.42
CA ASN A 435 21.45 -23.38 -25.14
C ASN A 435 21.22 -22.22 -24.17
N GLY A 436 20.55 -22.45 -23.05
CA GLY A 436 20.34 -21.46 -22.00
C GLY A 436 21.66 -20.93 -21.43
N ARG A 437 22.63 -21.82 -21.16
CA ARG A 437 23.98 -21.44 -20.73
C ARG A 437 24.67 -20.57 -21.78
N ARG A 438 24.65 -20.98 -23.05
CA ARG A 438 25.28 -20.21 -24.14
C ARG A 438 24.60 -18.86 -24.32
N TYR A 439 23.27 -18.80 -24.21
CA TYR A 439 22.49 -17.56 -24.24
C TYR A 439 22.92 -16.61 -23.12
N ALA A 440 22.96 -17.10 -21.87
CA ALA A 440 23.36 -16.29 -20.72
C ALA A 440 24.80 -15.76 -20.87
N HIS A 441 25.71 -16.61 -21.35
CA HIS A 441 27.09 -16.21 -21.60
C HIS A 441 27.21 -15.11 -22.66
N LEU A 442 26.49 -15.23 -23.78
CA LEU A 442 26.49 -14.22 -24.84
C LEU A 442 25.83 -12.90 -24.40
N ALA A 443 24.86 -12.98 -23.48
CA ALA A 443 24.26 -11.82 -22.84
C ALA A 443 25.16 -11.15 -21.76
N GLY A 444 26.35 -11.70 -21.51
CA GLY A 444 27.32 -11.17 -20.56
C GLY A 444 27.17 -11.68 -19.12
N THR A 445 26.24 -12.62 -18.87
CA THR A 445 26.03 -13.22 -17.55
C THR A 445 27.02 -14.36 -17.30
N SER A 446 27.55 -14.43 -16.08
CA SER A 446 28.44 -15.51 -15.66
C SER A 446 27.74 -16.87 -15.68
N VAL A 447 28.47 -17.90 -16.11
CA VAL A 447 27.99 -19.27 -16.27
C VAL A 447 29.04 -20.24 -15.73
N PRO A 448 28.66 -21.44 -15.25
CA PRO A 448 29.64 -22.42 -14.80
C PRO A 448 30.62 -22.79 -15.90
N ILE A 449 31.90 -23.00 -15.57
CA ILE A 449 32.89 -23.52 -16.50
C ILE A 449 32.46 -24.91 -16.97
N LEU A 450 32.33 -25.06 -18.29
CA LEU A 450 32.04 -26.35 -18.94
C LEU A 450 33.36 -27.11 -19.13
N LEU A 451 33.47 -28.27 -18.50
CA LEU A 451 34.64 -29.14 -18.56
C LEU A 451 34.51 -30.18 -19.67
N TRP A 452 33.30 -30.68 -19.89
CA TRP A 452 33.01 -31.65 -20.93
C TRP A 452 31.53 -31.61 -21.34
N SER A 453 31.25 -31.94 -22.60
CA SER A 453 29.88 -32.20 -23.06
C SER A 453 29.87 -33.23 -24.19
N GLY A 454 28.89 -34.13 -24.20
CA GLY A 454 28.79 -35.16 -25.23
C GLY A 454 27.50 -35.95 -25.16
N LYS A 455 27.15 -36.64 -26.25
CA LYS A 455 25.98 -37.56 -26.28
C LYS A 455 26.32 -38.96 -25.79
N ASP A 456 27.59 -39.33 -25.87
CA ASP A 456 28.11 -40.64 -25.50
C ASP A 456 28.90 -40.52 -24.19
N MET A 457 28.26 -40.90 -23.08
CA MET A 457 28.87 -40.85 -21.75
C MET A 457 30.06 -41.81 -21.60
N SER A 458 30.23 -42.81 -22.47
CA SER A 458 31.42 -43.66 -22.45
C SER A 458 32.70 -42.91 -22.83
N GLN A 459 32.55 -41.72 -23.42
CA GLN A 459 33.66 -40.82 -23.78
C GLN A 459 33.96 -39.79 -22.69
N LEU A 460 33.25 -39.83 -21.56
CA LEU A 460 33.57 -38.97 -20.41
C LEU A 460 34.85 -39.48 -19.74
N PRO A 461 35.80 -38.59 -19.37
CA PRO A 461 36.96 -38.97 -18.57
C PRO A 461 36.56 -39.64 -17.25
N GLU A 462 37.44 -40.49 -16.72
CA GLU A 462 37.23 -41.09 -15.40
C GLU A 462 37.16 -40.01 -14.31
N LEU A 463 36.40 -40.25 -13.24
CA LEU A 463 36.15 -39.22 -12.21
C LEU A 463 37.43 -38.69 -11.54
N ASN A 464 38.50 -39.50 -11.49
CA ASN A 464 39.80 -39.11 -10.94
C ASN A 464 40.63 -38.21 -11.89
N GLU A 465 40.23 -38.11 -13.16
CA GLU A 465 40.83 -37.22 -14.16
C GLU A 465 40.13 -35.85 -14.21
N LEU A 466 38.95 -35.74 -13.58
CA LEU A 466 38.20 -34.50 -13.45
C LEU A 466 38.65 -33.70 -12.22
N PRO A 467 38.36 -32.38 -12.16
CA PRO A 467 38.55 -31.60 -10.94
C PRO A 467 37.85 -32.22 -9.73
N GLN A 468 38.38 -31.97 -8.53
CA GLN A 468 37.84 -32.49 -7.28
C GLN A 468 36.35 -32.23 -7.09
N ARG A 469 35.85 -31.09 -7.60
CA ARG A 469 34.45 -30.67 -7.45
C ARG A 469 33.82 -30.46 -8.82
N VAL A 470 32.86 -31.30 -9.18
CA VAL A 470 32.18 -31.24 -10.47
C VAL A 470 30.69 -31.52 -10.35
N VAL A 471 29.92 -30.98 -11.29
CA VAL A 471 28.50 -31.32 -11.46
C VAL A 471 28.31 -32.05 -12.78
N ILE A 472 27.73 -33.25 -12.73
CA ILE A 472 27.37 -34.04 -13.91
C ILE A 472 25.85 -34.05 -14.04
N LYS A 473 25.33 -33.66 -15.21
CA LYS A 473 23.88 -33.61 -15.46
C LYS A 473 23.55 -33.75 -16.96
N PRO A 474 22.33 -34.19 -17.32
CA PRO A 474 21.83 -34.10 -18.68
C PRO A 474 21.39 -32.67 -19.03
N ALA A 475 21.56 -32.28 -20.30
CA ALA A 475 21.16 -30.98 -20.84
C ALA A 475 19.63 -30.82 -20.95
N VAL A 476 18.89 -31.94 -20.88
CA VAL A 476 17.43 -32.01 -20.84
C VAL A 476 16.98 -32.82 -19.63
N GLY A 477 15.78 -32.54 -19.13
CA GLY A 477 15.22 -33.24 -17.97
C GLY A 477 15.05 -32.35 -16.75
N TRP A 478 14.19 -32.83 -15.86
CA TRP A 478 13.55 -32.10 -14.76
C TRP A 478 13.79 -32.75 -13.38
N SER A 479 14.41 -33.94 -13.35
CA SER A 479 14.65 -34.72 -12.15
C SER A 479 16.02 -34.41 -11.54
N ALA A 480 16.03 -34.03 -10.26
CA ALA A 480 17.27 -33.92 -9.48
C ALA A 480 17.99 -35.27 -9.31
N HIS A 481 17.30 -36.40 -9.52
CA HIS A 481 17.93 -37.73 -9.49
C HIS A 481 18.98 -37.92 -10.59
N ASN A 482 18.94 -37.11 -11.65
CA ASN A 482 19.92 -37.21 -12.74
C ASN A 482 21.03 -36.15 -12.63
N VAL A 483 21.16 -35.51 -11.47
CA VAL A 483 22.16 -34.49 -11.17
C VAL A 483 23.10 -35.00 -10.09
N PHE A 484 24.40 -35.03 -10.39
CA PHE A 484 25.43 -35.51 -9.48
C PHE A 484 26.35 -34.35 -9.11
N CYS A 485 26.28 -33.90 -7.85
CA CYS A 485 27.17 -32.87 -7.31
C CYS A 485 28.31 -33.58 -6.56
N LEU A 486 29.43 -33.80 -7.24
CA LEU A 486 30.49 -34.69 -6.77
C LEU A 486 31.63 -33.90 -6.13
N ILE A 487 32.04 -34.32 -4.93
CA ILE A 487 33.30 -33.95 -4.27
C ILE A 487 34.11 -35.25 -4.08
N ASP A 488 35.24 -35.39 -4.77
CA ASP A 488 36.05 -36.62 -4.77
C ASP A 488 35.22 -37.90 -5.05
N GLY A 489 34.24 -37.79 -5.96
CA GLY A 489 33.33 -38.88 -6.33
C GLY A 489 32.22 -39.17 -5.31
N VAL A 490 32.13 -38.44 -4.19
CA VAL A 490 30.98 -38.49 -3.28
C VAL A 490 29.93 -37.49 -3.74
N ASN A 491 28.70 -37.96 -3.99
CA ASN A 491 27.58 -37.10 -4.32
C ASN A 491 27.00 -36.48 -3.05
N ILE A 492 27.13 -35.17 -2.90
CA ILE A 492 26.69 -34.48 -1.69
C ILE A 492 25.16 -34.39 -1.54
N LEU A 493 24.41 -34.70 -2.60
CA LEU A 493 22.94 -34.70 -2.55
C LEU A 493 22.38 -35.92 -1.80
N ASP A 494 23.08 -37.06 -1.82
CA ASP A 494 22.64 -38.30 -1.17
C ASP A 494 23.73 -39.01 -0.34
N ASP A 495 24.89 -38.37 -0.18
CA ASP A 495 26.04 -38.83 0.61
C ASP A 495 26.58 -40.22 0.19
N LYS A 496 26.47 -40.55 -1.11
CA LYS A 496 26.96 -41.82 -1.67
C LYS A 496 28.19 -41.65 -2.54
N GLN A 497 29.06 -42.67 -2.51
CA GLN A 497 30.18 -42.78 -3.44
C GLN A 497 29.72 -43.27 -4.82
N TYR A 498 30.00 -42.46 -5.83
CA TYR A 498 29.76 -42.76 -7.24
C TYR A 498 31.07 -43.07 -7.97
N ASP A 499 30.93 -43.90 -8.99
CA ASP A 499 31.89 -44.13 -10.06
C ASP A 499 31.15 -43.99 -11.40
N MET A 500 31.87 -44.00 -12.51
CA MET A 500 31.28 -43.84 -13.84
C MET A 500 30.22 -44.90 -14.16
N SER A 501 30.39 -46.14 -13.69
CA SER A 501 29.45 -47.22 -13.95
C SER A 501 28.10 -47.00 -13.26
N LYS A 502 28.12 -46.54 -12.01
CA LYS A 502 26.90 -46.23 -11.24
C LYS A 502 26.15 -45.02 -11.79
N ILE A 503 26.88 -44.00 -12.23
CA ILE A 503 26.29 -42.83 -12.89
C ILE A 503 25.57 -43.25 -14.17
N LEU A 504 26.22 -44.08 -14.99
CA LEU A 504 25.65 -44.62 -16.22
C LEU A 504 24.42 -45.50 -15.96
N GLU A 505 24.48 -46.39 -14.96
CA GLU A 505 23.36 -47.25 -14.57
C GLU A 505 22.14 -46.40 -14.22
N GLN A 506 22.31 -45.43 -13.32
CA GLN A 506 21.22 -44.54 -12.87
C GLN A 506 20.65 -43.68 -14.01
N LEU A 507 21.49 -43.15 -14.90
CA LEU A 507 21.02 -42.36 -16.05
C LEU A 507 20.28 -43.20 -17.09
N ASN A 508 20.61 -44.48 -17.24
CA ASN A 508 19.95 -45.41 -18.16
C ASN A 508 18.62 -45.96 -17.62
N GLU A 509 18.42 -45.96 -16.31
CA GLU A 509 17.15 -46.35 -15.68
C GLU A 509 16.02 -45.34 -15.93
N ASP A 510 16.35 -44.10 -16.30
CA ASP A 510 15.35 -43.06 -16.57
C ASP A 510 14.75 -43.21 -17.98
N GLU A 511 13.49 -43.65 -18.05
CA GLU A 511 12.76 -43.84 -19.31
C GLU A 511 12.64 -42.56 -20.15
N PHE A 512 12.56 -41.38 -19.52
CA PHE A 512 12.47 -40.12 -20.24
C PHE A 512 13.78 -39.81 -20.95
N LEU A 513 14.92 -39.95 -20.25
CA LEU A 513 16.24 -39.78 -20.86
C LEU A 513 16.51 -40.85 -21.92
N GLY A 514 16.12 -42.10 -21.69
CA GLY A 514 16.27 -43.20 -22.65
C GLY A 514 15.44 -43.03 -23.93
N SER A 515 14.32 -42.32 -23.85
CA SER A 515 13.50 -41.94 -25.01
C SER A 515 14.08 -40.77 -25.83
N GLN A 516 15.07 -40.08 -25.27
CA GLN A 516 15.79 -38.96 -25.89
C GLN A 516 17.22 -39.40 -26.22
N THR A 517 17.92 -38.68 -27.10
CA THR A 517 19.39 -38.82 -27.21
C THR A 517 20.04 -37.63 -26.51
N PRO A 518 20.03 -37.58 -25.15
CA PRO A 518 20.41 -36.39 -24.41
C PRO A 518 21.89 -36.07 -24.63
N VAL A 519 22.22 -34.77 -24.60
CA VAL A 519 23.58 -34.31 -24.39
C VAL A 519 23.81 -34.27 -22.88
N TYR A 520 24.92 -34.82 -22.42
CA TYR A 520 25.37 -34.72 -21.04
C TYR A 520 26.44 -33.65 -20.92
N MET A 521 26.55 -33.07 -19.73
CA MET A 521 27.50 -32.00 -19.45
C MET A 521 28.15 -32.20 -18.09
N VAL A 522 29.43 -31.83 -18.02
CA VAL A 522 30.21 -31.75 -16.80
C VAL A 522 30.66 -30.32 -16.61
N GLU A 523 30.27 -29.73 -15.49
CA GLU A 523 30.58 -28.36 -15.12
C GLU A 523 31.41 -28.32 -13.84
N GLU A 524 32.09 -27.19 -13.61
CA GLU A 524 32.61 -26.89 -12.28
C GLU A 524 31.46 -26.88 -11.25
N MET A 525 31.74 -27.35 -10.05
CA MET A 525 30.83 -27.18 -8.94
C MET A 525 31.08 -25.82 -8.28
N LEU A 526 30.08 -24.95 -8.35
CA LEU A 526 30.10 -23.61 -7.77
C LEU A 526 30.18 -23.67 -6.24
N LEU A 527 30.82 -22.66 -5.63
CA LEU A 527 30.92 -22.52 -4.18
C LEU A 527 29.96 -21.42 -3.69
N PRO A 528 29.34 -21.56 -2.51
CA PRO A 528 28.46 -20.53 -1.96
C PRO A 528 29.23 -19.26 -1.56
N GLU A 529 28.58 -18.10 -1.62
CA GLU A 529 29.12 -16.82 -1.09
C GLU A 529 29.55 -16.91 0.37
N VAL A 530 28.73 -17.60 1.18
CA VAL A 530 28.94 -17.72 2.62
C VAL A 530 29.07 -19.20 2.95
N GLY A 531 30.25 -19.63 3.40
CA GLY A 531 30.52 -21.02 3.82
C GLY A 531 29.83 -21.48 5.12
N ARG A 532 28.70 -20.88 5.50
CA ARG A 532 27.94 -21.21 6.73
C ARG A 532 26.90 -22.31 6.54
N ASP A 533 26.45 -22.58 5.31
CA ASP A 533 25.49 -23.66 5.05
C ASP A 533 26.23 -25.00 4.95
N SER A 534 25.81 -25.95 5.77
CA SER A 534 26.49 -27.24 6.00
C SER A 534 26.50 -28.20 4.79
N ASP A 535 25.91 -27.82 3.65
CA ASP A 535 25.76 -28.67 2.46
C ASP A 535 26.75 -28.35 1.32
N GLY A 536 27.47 -27.22 1.40
CA GLY A 536 28.51 -26.86 0.42
C GLY A 536 27.99 -26.50 -0.97
N LEU A 537 26.69 -26.21 -1.13
CA LEU A 537 26.08 -25.78 -2.39
C LEU A 537 25.73 -24.30 -2.37
N PRO A 538 25.84 -23.59 -3.51
CA PRO A 538 25.33 -22.24 -3.61
C PRO A 538 23.80 -22.23 -3.51
N ARG A 539 23.29 -21.12 -2.95
CA ARG A 539 21.86 -20.89 -2.86
C ARG A 539 21.29 -20.58 -4.23
N ASP A 540 20.11 -21.14 -4.48
CA ASP A 540 19.41 -21.12 -5.76
C ASP A 540 18.20 -20.19 -5.68
N TYR A 541 18.24 -19.13 -6.49
CA TYR A 541 17.26 -18.06 -6.57
C TYR A 541 16.48 -18.17 -7.88
N LYS A 542 15.17 -18.43 -7.76
CA LYS A 542 14.27 -18.64 -8.89
C LYS A 542 13.45 -17.40 -9.15
N PHE A 543 13.84 -16.62 -10.15
CA PHE A 543 13.16 -15.38 -10.53
C PHE A 543 12.03 -15.66 -11.49
N TYR A 544 10.82 -15.22 -11.17
CA TYR A 544 9.68 -15.30 -12.06
C TYR A 544 9.58 -13.99 -12.84
N CYS A 545 10.01 -14.00 -14.10
CA CYS A 545 10.20 -12.80 -14.91
C CYS A 545 9.16 -12.71 -16.02
N TYR A 546 8.62 -11.52 -16.26
CA TYR A 546 7.81 -11.16 -17.42
C TYR A 546 8.58 -10.08 -18.18
N GLY A 547 9.41 -10.49 -19.13
CA GLY A 547 10.44 -9.62 -19.68
C GLY A 547 11.41 -9.17 -18.58
N GLU A 548 11.67 -7.87 -18.48
CA GLU A 548 12.50 -7.30 -17.41
C GLU A 548 11.79 -7.18 -16.04
N GLN A 549 10.46 -7.37 -16.00
CA GLN A 549 9.71 -7.27 -14.75
C GLN A 549 9.84 -8.55 -13.93
N ILE A 550 10.34 -8.45 -12.71
CA ILE A 550 10.43 -9.57 -11.77
C ILE A 550 9.16 -9.57 -10.92
N ALA A 551 8.33 -10.60 -11.05
CA ALA A 551 7.09 -10.74 -10.29
C ALA A 551 7.34 -11.23 -8.87
N LEU A 552 8.13 -12.30 -8.73
CA LEU A 552 8.56 -12.81 -7.43
C LEU A 552 9.87 -13.58 -7.54
N VAL A 553 10.50 -13.82 -6.41
CA VAL A 553 11.73 -14.61 -6.27
C VAL A 553 11.44 -15.75 -5.30
N HIS A 554 11.69 -16.98 -5.73
CA HIS A 554 11.53 -18.17 -4.89
C HIS A 554 12.90 -18.71 -4.50
N VAL A 555 13.16 -18.83 -3.20
CA VAL A 555 14.39 -19.39 -2.64
C VAL A 555 14.05 -20.57 -1.74
N VAL A 556 14.89 -21.61 -1.77
CA VAL A 556 14.74 -22.80 -0.93
C VAL A 556 15.92 -22.91 0.03
N LEU A 557 15.66 -22.88 1.33
CA LEU A 557 16.65 -23.20 2.36
C LEU A 557 16.56 -24.69 2.68
N ARG A 558 17.64 -25.41 2.39
CA ARG A 558 17.73 -26.86 2.59
C ARG A 558 18.08 -27.14 4.05
N LYS A 559 17.08 -27.55 4.86
CA LYS A 559 17.30 -27.98 6.26
C LYS A 559 17.54 -29.48 6.38
N SER A 560 17.04 -30.27 5.43
CA SER A 560 17.23 -31.71 5.40
C SER A 560 17.51 -32.18 3.99
N LEU A 561 18.53 -33.02 3.84
CA LEU A 561 18.86 -33.71 2.58
C LEU A 561 17.96 -34.93 2.34
N ILE A 562 17.25 -35.40 3.39
CA ILE A 562 16.43 -36.62 3.36
C ILE A 562 14.94 -36.28 3.30
N ASP A 563 14.49 -35.31 4.11
CA ASP A 563 13.09 -34.90 4.17
C ASP A 563 12.90 -33.55 3.48
N GLN A 564 12.44 -33.61 2.23
CA GLN A 564 12.19 -32.41 1.44
C GLN A 564 11.07 -31.53 2.03
N HIS A 565 10.17 -32.08 2.85
CA HIS A 565 9.13 -31.31 3.52
C HIS A 565 9.67 -30.46 4.67
N ALA A 566 10.87 -30.78 5.18
CA ALA A 566 11.56 -29.98 6.17
C ALA A 566 12.27 -28.75 5.56
N ASN A 567 12.38 -28.67 4.22
CA ASN A 567 12.97 -27.52 3.54
C ASN A 567 12.04 -26.31 3.59
N ILE A 568 12.64 -25.13 3.71
CA ILE A 568 11.91 -23.88 3.86
C ILE A 568 11.88 -23.16 2.53
N HIS A 569 10.68 -22.76 2.12
CA HIS A 569 10.45 -22.04 0.87
C HIS A 569 10.13 -20.58 1.17
N HIS A 570 10.98 -19.66 0.70
CA HIS A 570 10.76 -18.22 0.76
C HIS A 570 10.25 -17.73 -0.59
N TYR A 571 9.14 -17.00 -0.58
CA TYR A 571 8.64 -16.25 -1.72
C TYR A 571 8.80 -14.78 -1.40
N LEU A 572 9.53 -14.06 -2.23
CA LEU A 572 9.94 -12.69 -1.99
C LEU A 572 9.54 -11.80 -3.18
N ASP A 573 9.33 -10.51 -2.96
CA ASP A 573 9.25 -9.54 -4.05
C ASP A 573 10.65 -9.16 -4.58
N CYS A 574 10.72 -8.25 -5.56
CA CYS A 574 11.99 -7.83 -6.16
C CYS A 574 12.88 -6.98 -5.23
N GLU A 575 12.34 -6.54 -4.07
CA GLU A 575 13.06 -5.87 -2.99
C GLU A 575 13.41 -6.85 -1.84
N LEU A 576 13.21 -8.16 -2.05
CA LEU A 576 13.40 -9.24 -1.08
C LEU A 576 12.47 -9.20 0.14
N LYS A 577 11.33 -8.49 0.07
CA LYS A 577 10.34 -8.54 1.15
C LYS A 577 9.51 -9.81 1.04
N PRO A 578 9.24 -10.52 2.14
CA PRO A 578 8.40 -11.71 2.12
C PRO A 578 7.01 -11.43 1.55
N ILE A 579 6.57 -12.29 0.63
CA ILE A 579 5.19 -12.31 0.18
C ILE A 579 4.34 -12.92 1.31
N SER A 580 3.50 -12.09 1.93
CA SER A 580 2.65 -12.47 3.08
C SER A 580 1.54 -13.47 2.73
N HIS A 581 1.34 -13.75 1.45
CA HIS A 581 0.35 -14.71 0.97
C HIS A 581 1.00 -16.00 0.53
N ARG A 582 0.29 -17.10 0.79
CA ARG A 582 0.72 -18.43 0.37
C ARG A 582 0.76 -18.52 -1.15
N VAL A 583 1.92 -18.81 -1.74
CA VAL A 583 2.06 -18.94 -3.20
C VAL A 583 1.64 -20.33 -3.71
N MET A 584 2.09 -21.39 -3.06
CA MET A 584 1.77 -22.78 -3.42
C MET A 584 0.89 -23.46 -2.36
N THR A 585 -0.11 -24.23 -2.78
CA THR A 585 -1.05 -24.97 -1.92
C THR A 585 -0.40 -26.08 -1.09
N SER A 586 0.85 -26.45 -1.39
CA SER A 586 1.64 -27.43 -0.65
C SER A 586 2.67 -26.80 0.30
N ARG A 587 2.93 -25.49 0.21
CA ARG A 587 4.02 -24.81 0.95
C ARG A 587 3.45 -23.71 1.85
N PRO A 588 3.75 -23.68 3.17
CA PRO A 588 3.30 -22.59 4.04
C PRO A 588 4.06 -21.28 3.75
N VAL A 589 3.55 -20.17 4.28
CA VAL A 589 4.33 -18.92 4.33
C VAL A 589 5.36 -19.07 5.45
N SER A 590 6.63 -18.80 5.16
CA SER A 590 7.70 -18.88 6.15
C SER A 590 7.80 -17.60 6.96
N GLU A 591 7.94 -17.73 8.29
CA GLU A 591 8.23 -16.62 9.20
C GLU A 591 9.73 -16.53 9.54
N GLU A 592 10.55 -17.47 9.06
CA GLU A 592 11.98 -17.44 9.35
C GLU A 592 12.68 -16.29 8.60
N PRO A 593 13.65 -15.63 9.23
CA PRO A 593 14.41 -14.58 8.55
C PRO A 593 15.25 -15.16 7.40
N PHE A 594 15.30 -14.44 6.30
CA PHE A 594 16.08 -14.80 5.12
C PHE A 594 17.34 -13.92 5.01
N PRO A 595 18.57 -14.49 4.94
CA PRO A 595 19.77 -13.69 4.75
C PRO A 595 19.98 -13.37 3.26
N MET A 596 20.25 -12.10 2.98
CA MET A 596 20.46 -11.55 1.64
C MET A 596 21.84 -11.96 1.07
N PRO A 597 21.94 -12.29 -0.23
CA PRO A 597 23.24 -12.56 -0.86
C PRO A 597 24.02 -11.26 -1.08
N ASP A 598 25.34 -11.34 -1.00
CA ASP A 598 26.23 -10.20 -1.20
C ASP A 598 26.17 -9.71 -2.66
N CYS A 599 25.97 -10.61 -3.62
CA CYS A 599 25.92 -10.30 -5.05
C CYS A 599 24.53 -9.89 -5.57
N TRP A 600 23.58 -9.54 -4.70
CA TRP A 600 22.17 -9.32 -5.08
C TRP A 600 21.96 -8.29 -6.20
N SER A 601 22.64 -7.15 -6.12
CA SER A 601 22.48 -6.06 -7.10
C SER A 601 22.95 -6.48 -8.50
N GLU A 602 24.04 -7.25 -8.57
CA GLU A 602 24.56 -7.82 -9.82
C GLU A 602 23.58 -8.88 -10.36
N MET A 603 23.08 -9.75 -9.48
CA MET A 603 22.09 -10.77 -9.84
C MET A 603 20.82 -10.17 -10.45
N LEU A 604 20.30 -9.07 -9.89
CA LEU A 604 19.16 -8.36 -10.44
C LEU A 604 19.45 -7.73 -11.81
N ALA A 605 20.67 -7.21 -12.02
CA ALA A 605 21.07 -6.64 -13.30
C ALA A 605 21.14 -7.72 -14.38
N ASP A 606 21.71 -8.89 -14.06
CA ASP A 606 21.76 -10.05 -14.95
C ASP A 606 20.36 -10.54 -15.31
N VAL A 607 19.51 -10.79 -14.30
CA VAL A 607 18.14 -11.29 -14.50
C VAL A 607 17.30 -10.32 -15.33
N ARG A 608 17.40 -9.00 -15.09
CA ARG A 608 16.71 -7.99 -15.90
C ARG A 608 17.22 -7.96 -17.34
N THR A 609 18.52 -8.11 -17.54
CA THR A 609 19.13 -8.15 -18.88
C THR A 609 18.62 -9.37 -19.65
N LEU A 610 18.72 -10.57 -19.06
CA LEU A 610 18.23 -11.81 -19.66
C LEU A 610 16.73 -11.77 -19.91
N GLY A 611 15.96 -11.31 -18.93
CA GLY A 611 14.51 -11.17 -19.04
C GLY A 611 14.10 -10.20 -20.15
N ARG A 612 14.74 -9.02 -20.23
CA ARG A 612 14.50 -8.04 -21.30
C ARG A 612 14.73 -8.64 -22.69
N SER A 613 15.83 -9.38 -22.87
CA SER A 613 16.16 -9.99 -24.17
C SER A 613 15.32 -11.21 -24.52
N LEU A 614 14.61 -11.81 -23.56
CA LEU A 614 13.61 -12.86 -23.80
C LEU A 614 12.25 -12.27 -24.17
N GLY A 615 11.85 -11.18 -23.50
CA GLY A 615 10.58 -10.48 -23.77
C GLY A 615 9.33 -11.32 -23.49
N CYS A 616 9.42 -12.34 -22.64
CA CYS A 616 8.30 -13.25 -22.33
C CYS A 616 8.32 -13.69 -20.86
N PHE A 617 7.33 -14.49 -20.44
CA PHE A 617 7.36 -15.08 -19.12
C PHE A 617 8.39 -16.21 -19.05
N MET A 618 9.35 -16.09 -18.14
CA MET A 618 10.41 -17.08 -17.93
C MET A 618 10.79 -17.13 -16.46
N ARG A 619 10.93 -18.35 -15.91
CA ARG A 619 11.65 -18.51 -14.64
C ARG A 619 13.15 -18.58 -14.92
N ILE A 620 13.91 -17.67 -14.32
CA ILE A 620 15.37 -17.58 -14.47
C ILE A 620 15.99 -17.98 -13.13
N ASP A 621 16.78 -19.05 -13.13
CA ASP A 621 17.42 -19.56 -11.93
C ASP A 621 18.86 -19.03 -11.86
N MET A 622 19.24 -18.46 -10.71
CA MET A 622 20.58 -17.90 -10.45
C MET A 622 21.15 -18.48 -9.16
N PHE A 623 22.46 -18.68 -9.14
CA PHE A 623 23.22 -19.09 -7.96
C PHE A 623 23.96 -17.90 -7.36
N ALA A 624 23.88 -17.73 -6.04
CA ALA A 624 24.75 -16.83 -5.29
C ALA A 624 26.05 -17.56 -4.94
N THR A 625 27.19 -17.11 -5.49
CA THR A 625 28.48 -17.81 -5.39
C THR A 625 29.61 -16.93 -4.88
N ASP A 626 30.72 -17.56 -4.47
CA ASP A 626 31.97 -16.87 -4.11
C ASP A 626 32.57 -16.00 -5.24
N LYS A 627 32.08 -16.15 -6.48
CA LYS A 627 32.46 -15.38 -7.67
C LYS A 627 31.39 -14.39 -8.12
N GLY A 628 30.35 -14.14 -7.31
CA GLY A 628 29.20 -13.33 -7.67
C GLY A 628 28.02 -14.17 -8.22
N PRO A 629 27.09 -13.56 -8.97
CA PRO A 629 25.93 -14.28 -9.49
C PRO A 629 26.34 -15.20 -10.64
N VAL A 630 25.80 -16.41 -10.67
CA VAL A 630 26.04 -17.37 -11.77
C VAL A 630 24.71 -17.91 -12.27
N PHE A 631 24.50 -17.90 -13.58
CA PHE A 631 23.30 -18.45 -14.21
C PHE A 631 23.16 -19.96 -14.00
N GLY A 632 21.94 -20.39 -13.66
CA GLY A 632 21.57 -21.80 -13.49
C GLY A 632 20.82 -22.37 -14.69
N GLU A 633 19.56 -21.96 -14.87
CA GLU A 633 18.70 -22.46 -15.95
C GLU A 633 17.54 -21.53 -16.29
N PHE A 634 16.94 -21.76 -17.46
CA PHE A 634 15.65 -21.18 -17.85
C PHE A 634 14.55 -22.23 -17.74
N THR A 635 13.45 -21.89 -17.08
CA THR A 635 12.26 -22.73 -17.01
C THR A 635 11.05 -21.96 -17.57
N PRO A 636 10.54 -22.30 -18.77
CA PRO A 636 9.44 -21.57 -19.38
C PRO A 636 8.10 -21.86 -18.70
N THR A 637 7.86 -23.08 -18.23
CA THR A 637 6.57 -23.49 -17.65
C THR A 637 6.74 -24.01 -16.22
N PRO A 638 7.11 -23.14 -15.25
CA PRO A 638 7.34 -23.54 -13.87
C PRO A 638 6.09 -24.18 -13.25
N GLU A 639 6.23 -25.45 -12.89
CA GLU A 639 5.16 -26.33 -12.35
C GLU A 639 3.97 -26.54 -13.33
N GLY A 640 4.08 -26.10 -14.60
CA GLY A 640 2.99 -26.14 -15.57
C GLY A 640 1.70 -25.46 -15.09
N GLY A 641 1.80 -24.44 -14.22
CA GLY A 641 0.63 -23.79 -13.61
C GLY A 641 -0.01 -24.54 -12.45
N LYS A 642 0.51 -25.72 -12.06
CA LYS A 642 -0.10 -26.55 -11.02
C LYS A 642 0.36 -26.13 -9.63
N GLY A 643 -0.55 -26.23 -8.66
CA GLY A 643 -0.23 -26.05 -7.25
C GLY A 643 -0.23 -24.61 -6.75
N TYR A 644 -0.45 -23.60 -7.60
CA TYR A 644 -0.64 -22.23 -7.15
C TYR A 644 -1.91 -22.08 -6.31
N THR A 645 -1.87 -21.21 -5.31
CA THR A 645 -3.09 -20.79 -4.61
C THR A 645 -3.91 -19.86 -5.49
N GLU A 646 -5.18 -19.69 -5.14
CA GLU A 646 -6.06 -18.73 -5.83
C GLU A 646 -5.45 -17.31 -5.85
N TRP A 647 -4.84 -16.88 -4.75
CA TRP A 647 -4.20 -15.56 -4.67
C TRP A 647 -3.01 -15.45 -5.63
N ALA A 648 -2.13 -16.46 -5.65
CA ALA A 648 -0.96 -16.47 -6.53
C ALA A 648 -1.37 -16.46 -8.00
N ASP A 649 -2.43 -17.20 -8.34
CA ASP A 649 -2.99 -17.21 -9.69
C ASP A 649 -3.48 -15.83 -10.14
N LYS A 650 -4.14 -15.06 -9.24
CA LYS A 650 -4.54 -13.67 -9.52
C LYS A 650 -3.31 -12.78 -9.65
N TYR A 651 -2.37 -12.91 -8.72
CA TYR A 651 -1.19 -12.06 -8.62
C TYR A 651 -0.32 -12.17 -9.88
N LEU A 652 0.07 -13.39 -10.26
CA LEU A 652 0.90 -13.65 -11.43
C LEU A 652 0.18 -13.26 -12.73
N ALA A 653 -1.14 -13.44 -12.81
CA ALA A 653 -1.91 -13.01 -13.97
C ALA A 653 -1.83 -11.49 -14.21
N THR A 654 -1.70 -10.66 -13.16
CA THR A 654 -1.57 -9.19 -13.34
C THR A 654 -0.30 -8.72 -14.04
N PHE A 655 0.69 -9.59 -14.20
CA PHE A 655 1.91 -9.30 -14.96
C PHE A 655 1.79 -9.71 -16.43
N TRP A 656 0.82 -10.57 -16.74
CA TRP A 656 0.63 -11.13 -18.08
C TRP A 656 -0.49 -10.36 -18.79
N LYS A 657 -0.16 -9.62 -19.84
CA LYS A 657 -1.11 -8.74 -20.55
C LYS A 657 -1.76 -9.37 -21.80
N GLY A 658 -1.23 -10.46 -22.34
CA GLY A 658 -1.82 -11.14 -23.49
C GLY A 658 -1.04 -12.35 -23.99
N LEU A 659 -1.07 -12.57 -25.31
CA LEU A 659 -0.24 -13.59 -25.97
C LEU A 659 1.21 -13.09 -26.02
N GLU A 660 2.13 -13.87 -25.47
CA GLU A 660 3.56 -13.58 -25.56
C GLU A 660 3.95 -13.32 -27.03
N GLY A 661 4.36 -12.09 -27.37
CA GLY A 661 4.54 -11.67 -28.76
C GLY A 661 3.76 -10.41 -29.17
N ASP A 662 2.63 -10.10 -28.52
CA ASP A 662 1.70 -9.03 -28.92
C ASP A 662 1.61 -7.84 -27.94
N ASP A 663 2.29 -7.89 -26.80
CA ASP A 663 2.33 -6.80 -25.82
C ASP A 663 3.48 -5.83 -26.12
N GLU A 664 3.35 -4.53 -25.81
CA GLU A 664 4.46 -3.55 -25.84
C GLU A 664 5.67 -4.12 -25.05
N GLY A 665 6.73 -4.52 -25.76
CA GLY A 665 7.94 -5.15 -25.17
C GLY A 665 8.14 -6.62 -25.51
N SER A 666 7.22 -7.24 -26.26
CA SER A 666 7.39 -8.61 -26.75
C SER A 666 8.45 -8.68 -27.85
N ILE A 667 9.36 -9.64 -27.72
CA ILE A 667 10.41 -9.88 -28.72
C ILE A 667 9.97 -11.07 -29.59
N THR A 668 9.55 -10.77 -30.81
CA THR A 668 9.13 -11.79 -31.80
C THR A 668 10.31 -12.36 -32.59
N GLU A 669 11.35 -11.56 -32.82
CA GLU A 669 12.60 -11.97 -33.48
C GLU A 669 13.76 -12.02 -32.47
N PRO A 670 14.66 -13.01 -32.53
CA PRO A 670 15.83 -13.01 -31.66
C PRO A 670 16.69 -11.77 -31.79
N PRO A 671 17.31 -11.34 -30.67
CA PRO A 671 18.48 -10.47 -30.74
C PRO A 671 19.55 -10.98 -31.73
N GLU A 672 20.15 -10.07 -32.50
CA GLU A 672 21.14 -10.40 -33.55
C GLU A 672 22.29 -11.29 -33.05
N TRP A 673 22.78 -11.03 -31.83
CA TRP A 673 23.86 -11.78 -31.21
C TRP A 673 23.51 -13.26 -30.92
N ILE A 674 22.22 -13.62 -30.86
CA ILE A 674 21.77 -15.02 -30.75
C ILE A 674 21.93 -15.73 -32.08
N VAL A 675 21.55 -15.06 -33.18
CA VAL A 675 21.62 -15.61 -34.54
C VAL A 675 23.08 -15.75 -34.96
N GLU A 676 23.88 -14.69 -34.81
CA GLU A 676 25.33 -14.73 -35.05
C GLU A 676 26.03 -15.73 -34.14
N GLY A 677 25.54 -15.82 -32.90
CA GLY A 677 25.98 -16.77 -31.91
C GLY A 677 25.56 -18.21 -32.17
N GLY A 678 24.85 -18.54 -33.27
CA GLY A 678 24.51 -19.91 -33.67
C GLY A 678 23.67 -20.68 -32.64
N LEU A 679 22.80 -19.98 -31.92
CA LEU A 679 21.81 -20.55 -31.01
C LEU A 679 20.49 -20.91 -31.72
N MET A 680 20.30 -20.39 -32.93
CA MET A 680 19.18 -20.66 -33.82
C MET A 680 19.61 -21.13 -35.20
#